data_AF-A0A524MRK3-F1
#
_entry.id   AF-A0A524MRK3-F1
#
_cell.length_a   1.000
_cell.length_b   1.000
_cell.length_c   1.000
_cell.angle_alpha   90.00
_cell.angle_beta   90.00
_cell.angle_gamma   90.00
#
_symmetry.space_group_name_H-M   'P 1'
#
loop_
_entity.id
_entity.type
_entity.pdbx_description
1 polymer ?
#
loop_
_entity_poly.entity_id
_entity_poly.type
_entity_poly.pdbx_seq_one_letter_code
_entity_poly.pdbx_strand_id
1 'polypeptide(L)'
;MKGRQKVQITSNAQAVLSARYLSKDREGNAIETPEDLFARVASAIAAAEKNYGLSDSAVETVRDEFYDMMASGRFMPNSPTLMNAGRTMGMLSACFVLPVEDSIDGIFRSVRHAAMIQKAGGGTGFSFSRLRPAGDLVASSGGATSGPISFIKVFSEATNAIQQGAFRRGANMGIMRIDHPNIIEFINAKEDLTKLTNFNLSVGVDDGFMKQLREAPDAEHVVYNPRNGKPSKLRKEDGSCWRTVEVFDTIVNHAWKTGEPGMIFIDRINADNPTPHIGEIEATNPCGEQPLLPYESCNLGSINLIKCVKKQADGKKVFDYEAMSRTVHLATRFLDDVIDMNKYPIPEIEEIAKGNRKIGLGVMGFADVLYELGVPYCSKEGVTLGGEIMKAVNDQSHLASAKLAEERGVFLNWEGSVWEQKGVRMRNACTTTVAPTGTISIIANCSGGIEPLFSLVFFRNVLDGRKFTEVNQTFETVAKERGFYSEGLIRDVAEKGSVQGMVALPEDVRKTFVTARDIPPDWHIRMQAAFQKHCDSSISKTINFSNEAGEADVRKIFLMAHEHGCKGVTVYRDGCRENQPMSLSEKKIAKEADPVLTAIVRPIAIPDVMPAVKVKQMTPFGNMHVKIVVDPQTEREREVFAQLGKGGDVATSDLEAICRIMSLYLRVNGSLDDIITQLDGIGSSLSIPTKDGRVTSLADGLASALKKYRKAKDIAGIEALLLGRVDLNSVQKGIKSIRQASHGGQSASGAFKVKCPDCSGDIAFEEGCAVCHGCGYSRC
;
A
#
# COMPACT_ATOMS: atom_id res chain seq x y z
N MET A 1 12.20 -37.38 -15.26
CA MET A 1 13.13 -36.28 -14.92
C MET A 1 14.15 -36.77 -13.90
N LYS A 2 15.39 -37.04 -14.30
CA LYS A 2 16.50 -37.40 -13.40
C LYS A 2 17.48 -36.22 -13.36
N GLY A 3 17.89 -35.78 -12.16
CA GLY A 3 18.99 -34.81 -12.00
C GLY A 3 18.62 -33.32 -11.84
N ARG A 4 17.39 -32.97 -11.45
CA ARG A 4 17.00 -31.56 -11.23
C ARG A 4 17.84 -30.88 -10.15
N GLN A 5 18.17 -29.60 -10.36
CA GLN A 5 18.74 -28.73 -9.34
C GLN A 5 17.85 -28.74 -8.09
N LYS A 6 18.43 -29.05 -6.92
CA LYS A 6 17.70 -28.96 -5.65
C LYS A 6 17.46 -27.51 -5.28
N VAL A 7 16.22 -27.19 -4.92
CA VAL A 7 15.84 -25.86 -4.47
C VAL A 7 16.29 -25.69 -3.02
N GLN A 8 16.98 -24.60 -2.72
CA GLN A 8 17.37 -24.22 -1.36
C GLN A 8 16.65 -22.93 -0.99
N ILE A 9 15.70 -23.03 -0.06
CA ILE A 9 14.83 -21.92 0.35
C ILE A 9 14.92 -21.77 1.87
N THR A 10 15.01 -20.54 2.33
CA THR A 10 15.01 -20.21 3.77
C THR A 10 13.61 -20.37 4.35
N SER A 11 13.50 -20.54 5.67
CA SER A 11 12.20 -20.60 6.36
C SER A 11 11.33 -19.37 6.08
N ASN A 12 11.95 -18.19 5.99
CA ASN A 12 11.29 -16.94 5.62
C ASN A 12 10.72 -16.99 4.18
N ALA A 13 11.56 -17.37 3.22
CA ALA A 13 11.13 -17.53 1.84
C ALA A 13 10.02 -18.58 1.70
N GLN A 14 10.09 -19.69 2.45
CA GLN A 14 9.04 -20.71 2.48
C GLN A 14 7.71 -20.13 2.98
N ALA A 15 7.73 -19.34 4.07
CA ALA A 15 6.53 -18.69 4.58
C ALA A 15 5.90 -17.74 3.56
N VAL A 16 6.73 -16.95 2.87
CA VAL A 16 6.29 -16.04 1.79
C VAL A 16 5.67 -16.81 0.63
N LEU A 17 6.34 -17.90 0.18
CA LEU A 17 5.86 -18.75 -0.90
C LEU A 17 4.52 -19.40 -0.55
N SER A 18 4.41 -20.05 0.62
CA SER A 18 3.17 -20.68 1.08
C SER A 18 2.02 -19.68 1.25
N ALA A 19 2.32 -18.46 1.71
CA ALA A 19 1.30 -17.45 1.89
C ALA A 19 0.68 -16.98 0.56
N ARG A 20 1.51 -16.78 -0.49
CA ARG A 20 1.11 -15.99 -1.66
C ARG A 20 1.32 -16.65 -3.03
N TYR A 21 2.25 -17.59 -3.16
CA TYR A 21 2.71 -18.09 -4.46
C TYR A 21 2.30 -19.52 -4.74
N LEU A 22 2.39 -20.41 -3.76
CA LEU A 22 2.07 -21.82 -3.92
C LEU A 22 0.56 -21.99 -4.18
N SER A 23 0.22 -22.89 -5.10
CA SER A 23 -1.16 -23.23 -5.42
C SER A 23 -1.85 -23.78 -4.17
N LYS A 24 -3.12 -23.46 -3.99
CA LYS A 24 -3.91 -23.90 -2.84
C LYS A 24 -5.13 -24.71 -3.27
N ASP A 25 -5.52 -25.66 -2.44
CA ASP A 25 -6.81 -26.35 -2.56
C ASP A 25 -7.99 -25.42 -2.18
N ARG A 26 -9.21 -25.96 -2.17
CA ARG A 26 -10.42 -25.18 -1.83
C ARG A 26 -10.47 -24.81 -0.34
N GLU A 27 -9.76 -25.56 0.47
CA GLU A 27 -9.63 -25.42 1.92
C GLU A 27 -8.52 -24.42 2.29
N GLY A 28 -7.71 -23.98 1.33
CA GLY A 28 -6.65 -22.98 1.49
C GLY A 28 -5.27 -23.55 1.84
N ASN A 29 -5.09 -24.86 1.80
CA ASN A 29 -3.81 -25.52 2.06
C ASN A 29 -2.94 -25.49 0.80
N ALA A 30 -1.64 -25.24 0.96
CA ALA A 30 -0.70 -25.29 -0.15
C ALA A 30 -0.54 -26.74 -0.66
N ILE A 31 -0.81 -26.94 -1.95
CA ILE A 31 -0.70 -28.25 -2.64
C ILE A 31 0.49 -28.31 -3.61
N GLU A 32 1.25 -27.22 -3.68
CA GLU A 32 2.40 -27.07 -4.57
C GLU A 32 3.64 -26.85 -3.71
N THR A 33 4.72 -27.56 -3.99
CA THR A 33 6.04 -27.29 -3.39
C THR A 33 6.76 -26.17 -4.15
N PRO A 34 7.82 -25.54 -3.59
CA PRO A 34 8.63 -24.59 -4.35
C PRO A 34 9.23 -25.18 -5.64
N GLU A 35 9.63 -26.45 -5.62
CA GLU A 35 10.08 -27.18 -6.80
C GLU A 35 8.97 -27.28 -7.85
N ASP A 36 7.74 -27.59 -7.43
CA ASP A 36 6.59 -27.65 -8.34
C ASP A 36 6.26 -26.28 -8.92
N LEU A 37 6.34 -25.22 -8.11
CA LEU A 37 6.17 -23.82 -8.54
C LEU A 37 7.14 -23.48 -9.67
N PHE A 38 8.44 -23.71 -9.48
CA PHE A 38 9.42 -23.39 -10.52
C PHE A 38 9.26 -24.29 -11.74
N ALA A 39 8.90 -25.56 -11.57
CA ALA A 39 8.65 -26.48 -12.69
C ALA A 39 7.43 -26.04 -13.52
N ARG A 40 6.35 -25.61 -12.88
CA ARG A 40 5.17 -25.06 -13.54
C ARG A 40 5.51 -23.80 -14.33
N VAL A 41 6.19 -22.85 -13.69
CA VAL A 41 6.57 -21.58 -14.34
C VAL A 41 7.46 -21.87 -15.55
N ALA A 42 8.53 -22.64 -15.38
CA ALA A 42 9.45 -22.98 -16.47
C ALA A 42 8.74 -23.67 -17.65
N SER A 43 7.84 -24.64 -17.35
CA SER A 43 7.07 -25.35 -18.39
C SER A 43 6.11 -24.44 -19.12
N ALA A 44 5.42 -23.56 -18.39
CA ALA A 44 4.47 -22.63 -18.99
C ALA A 44 5.15 -21.60 -19.89
N ILE A 45 6.31 -21.08 -19.50
CA ILE A 45 7.03 -20.06 -20.27
C ILE A 45 7.74 -20.68 -21.48
N ALA A 46 8.45 -21.80 -21.31
CA ALA A 46 9.13 -22.48 -22.42
C ALA A 46 8.19 -22.96 -23.53
N ALA A 47 6.88 -23.06 -23.27
CA ALA A 47 5.89 -23.38 -24.30
C ALA A 47 5.87 -22.35 -25.44
N ALA A 48 6.30 -21.09 -25.22
CA ALA A 48 6.42 -20.06 -26.24
C ALA A 48 7.34 -20.46 -27.39
N GLU A 49 8.39 -21.25 -27.11
CA GLU A 49 9.38 -21.69 -28.09
C GLU A 49 8.77 -22.47 -29.26
N LYS A 50 7.62 -23.12 -29.04
CA LYS A 50 6.87 -23.81 -30.11
C LYS A 50 6.39 -22.86 -31.21
N ASN A 51 6.11 -21.60 -30.87
CA ASN A 51 5.70 -20.58 -31.83
C ASN A 51 6.82 -20.25 -32.83
N TYR A 52 8.07 -20.61 -32.49
CA TYR A 52 9.27 -20.36 -33.30
C TYR A 52 9.86 -21.64 -33.88
N GLY A 53 9.10 -22.74 -33.91
CA GLY A 53 9.45 -23.97 -34.63
C GLY A 53 10.43 -24.89 -33.90
N LEU A 54 10.70 -24.66 -32.60
CA LEU A 54 11.52 -25.58 -31.81
C LEU A 54 10.83 -26.94 -31.64
N SER A 55 11.61 -28.02 -31.72
CA SER A 55 11.12 -29.38 -31.47
C SER A 55 10.78 -29.58 -29.99
N ASP A 56 9.91 -30.55 -29.67
CA ASP A 56 9.55 -30.84 -28.27
C ASP A 56 10.79 -31.09 -27.39
N SER A 57 11.81 -31.79 -27.90
CA SER A 57 13.07 -32.02 -27.16
C SER A 57 13.86 -30.73 -26.90
N ALA A 58 13.85 -29.77 -27.84
CA ALA A 58 14.50 -28.48 -27.65
C ALA A 58 13.73 -27.62 -26.63
N VAL A 59 12.39 -27.65 -26.69
CA VAL A 59 11.52 -27.00 -25.70
C VAL A 59 11.77 -27.56 -24.30
N GLU A 60 11.94 -28.88 -24.16
CA GLU A 60 12.29 -29.50 -22.87
C GLU A 60 13.66 -29.05 -22.35
N THR A 61 14.62 -28.81 -23.24
CA THR A 61 15.94 -28.29 -22.85
C THR A 61 15.81 -26.87 -22.31
N VAL A 62 15.11 -25.99 -23.03
CA VAL A 62 14.86 -24.60 -22.59
C VAL A 62 14.09 -24.58 -21.26
N ARG A 63 13.07 -25.44 -21.12
CA ARG A 63 12.33 -25.62 -19.86
C ARG A 63 13.26 -25.96 -18.70
N ASP A 64 14.16 -26.92 -18.90
CA ASP A 64 15.06 -27.36 -17.85
C ASP A 64 16.08 -26.26 -17.48
N GLU A 65 16.58 -25.50 -18.47
CA GLU A 65 17.42 -24.33 -18.22
C GLU A 65 16.69 -23.23 -17.43
N PHE A 66 15.44 -22.92 -17.79
CA PHE A 66 14.60 -21.97 -17.05
C PHE A 66 14.34 -22.43 -15.62
N TYR A 67 14.04 -23.71 -15.43
CA TYR A 67 13.87 -24.30 -14.11
C TYR A 67 15.14 -24.16 -13.28
N ASP A 68 16.29 -24.57 -13.81
CA ASP A 68 17.56 -24.55 -13.09
C ASP A 68 17.99 -23.12 -12.74
N MET A 69 17.73 -22.15 -13.62
CA MET A 69 18.03 -20.74 -13.36
C MET A 69 17.24 -20.20 -12.16
N MET A 70 15.96 -20.56 -12.03
CA MET A 70 15.12 -20.20 -10.88
C MET A 70 15.47 -21.04 -9.65
N ALA A 71 15.56 -22.36 -9.76
CA ALA A 71 15.84 -23.27 -8.64
C ALA A 71 17.18 -22.99 -7.96
N SER A 72 18.19 -22.55 -8.72
CA SER A 72 19.50 -22.11 -8.18
C SER A 72 19.48 -20.71 -7.57
N GLY A 73 18.39 -19.96 -7.73
CA GLY A 73 18.25 -18.58 -7.27
C GLY A 73 19.07 -17.57 -8.07
N ARG A 74 19.54 -17.92 -9.28
CA ARG A 74 20.29 -17.01 -10.16
C ARG A 74 19.41 -15.93 -10.79
N PHE A 75 18.14 -16.24 -11.02
CA PHE A 75 17.14 -15.32 -11.57
C PHE A 75 15.79 -15.58 -10.93
N MET A 76 15.02 -14.51 -10.70
CA MET A 76 13.60 -14.63 -10.35
C MET A 76 12.75 -13.71 -11.23
N PRO A 77 11.68 -14.21 -11.87
CA PRO A 77 10.72 -13.36 -12.56
C PRO A 77 9.83 -12.63 -11.56
N ASN A 78 9.12 -11.59 -12.01
CA ASN A 78 8.22 -10.84 -11.16
C ASN A 78 7.11 -11.70 -10.54
N SER A 79 6.53 -11.20 -9.44
CA SER A 79 5.54 -11.95 -8.68
C SER A 79 4.34 -12.44 -9.51
N PRO A 80 3.71 -11.63 -10.39
CA PRO A 80 2.66 -12.13 -11.28
C PRO A 80 3.07 -13.34 -12.14
N THR A 81 4.28 -13.42 -12.67
CA THR A 81 4.74 -14.59 -13.42
C THR A 81 4.78 -15.84 -12.54
N LEU A 82 5.36 -15.74 -11.34
CA LEU A 82 5.40 -16.87 -10.38
C LEU A 82 3.98 -17.32 -9.97
N MET A 83 3.10 -16.35 -9.74
CA MET A 83 1.72 -16.59 -9.27
C MET A 83 0.81 -17.15 -10.36
N ASN A 84 0.96 -16.72 -11.62
CA ASN A 84 -0.07 -16.93 -12.64
C ASN A 84 0.35 -17.82 -13.81
N ALA A 85 1.65 -18.05 -14.04
CA ALA A 85 2.10 -18.90 -15.14
C ALA A 85 1.53 -20.33 -15.02
N GLY A 86 0.95 -20.84 -16.10
CA GLY A 86 0.29 -22.16 -16.08
C GLY A 86 -1.02 -22.23 -15.28
N ARG A 87 -1.58 -21.10 -14.84
CA ARG A 87 -2.90 -21.03 -14.17
C ARG A 87 -3.92 -20.30 -15.05
N THR A 88 -5.21 -20.42 -14.68
CA THR A 88 -6.34 -19.88 -15.45
C THR A 88 -6.21 -18.37 -15.72
N MET A 89 -5.83 -17.60 -14.70
CA MET A 89 -5.70 -16.14 -14.78
C MET A 89 -4.65 -15.70 -15.81
N GLY A 90 -3.50 -16.37 -15.85
CA GLY A 90 -2.48 -16.25 -16.90
C GLY A 90 -1.87 -14.87 -17.16
N MET A 91 -2.15 -13.84 -16.34
CA MET A 91 -1.58 -12.51 -16.51
C MET A 91 -0.21 -12.43 -15.83
N LEU A 92 0.85 -12.20 -16.60
CA LEU A 92 2.23 -12.42 -16.18
C LEU A 92 3.03 -11.13 -15.94
N SER A 93 2.52 -9.98 -16.39
CA SER A 93 3.18 -8.67 -16.25
C SER A 93 2.88 -8.02 -14.90
N ALA A 94 3.82 -7.23 -14.39
CA ALA A 94 3.64 -6.50 -13.14
C ALA A 94 3.26 -5.04 -13.32
N CYS A 95 3.62 -4.44 -14.45
CA CYS A 95 3.63 -3.00 -14.64
C CYS A 95 2.78 -2.62 -15.84
N PHE A 96 1.89 -1.64 -15.65
CA PHE A 96 0.99 -1.12 -16.68
C PHE A 96 0.85 0.39 -16.55
N VAL A 97 0.69 1.08 -17.68
CA VAL A 97 0.26 2.48 -17.73
C VAL A 97 -1.02 2.58 -18.55
N LEU A 98 -2.02 3.31 -18.05
CA LEU A 98 -3.28 3.55 -18.75
C LEU A 98 -3.44 5.05 -18.99
N PRO A 99 -3.94 5.46 -20.17
CA PRO A 99 -4.27 6.87 -20.40
C PRO A 99 -5.44 7.30 -19.53
N VAL A 100 -5.57 8.59 -19.24
CA VAL A 100 -6.76 9.18 -18.63
C VAL A 100 -7.24 10.31 -19.53
N GLU A 101 -8.23 10.03 -20.37
CA GLU A 101 -8.76 11.02 -21.30
C GLU A 101 -9.73 11.98 -20.62
N ASP A 102 -9.81 13.22 -21.12
CA ASP A 102 -10.65 14.30 -20.58
C ASP A 102 -12.14 14.15 -20.97
N SER A 103 -12.71 13.00 -20.65
CA SER A 103 -14.13 12.69 -20.79
C SER A 103 -14.58 11.69 -19.72
N ILE A 104 -15.86 11.72 -19.34
CA ILE A 104 -16.40 10.78 -18.35
C ILE A 104 -16.22 9.33 -18.83
N ASP A 105 -16.49 9.06 -20.11
CA ASP A 105 -16.31 7.72 -20.68
C ASP A 105 -14.83 7.29 -20.63
N GLY A 106 -13.90 8.15 -21.03
CA GLY A 106 -12.46 7.88 -20.97
C GLY A 106 -11.95 7.64 -19.54
N ILE A 107 -12.39 8.46 -18.58
CA ILE A 107 -12.05 8.31 -17.16
C ILE A 107 -12.53 6.96 -16.63
N PHE A 108 -13.82 6.65 -16.78
CA PHE A 108 -14.38 5.42 -16.22
C PHE A 108 -13.98 4.16 -16.98
N ARG A 109 -13.64 4.25 -18.28
CA ARG A 109 -12.98 3.17 -19.02
C ARG A 109 -11.63 2.84 -18.40
N SER A 110 -10.86 3.86 -18.03
CA SER A 110 -9.55 3.69 -17.40
C SER A 110 -9.66 3.12 -15.99
N VAL A 111 -10.68 3.53 -15.21
CA VAL A 111 -11.01 2.90 -13.92
C VAL A 111 -11.37 1.41 -14.10
N ARG A 112 -12.22 1.07 -15.08
CA ARG A 112 -12.56 -0.32 -15.41
C ARG A 112 -11.32 -1.14 -15.78
N HIS A 113 -10.47 -0.60 -16.64
CA HIS A 113 -9.26 -1.27 -17.10
C HIS A 113 -8.26 -1.48 -15.94
N ALA A 114 -8.08 -0.46 -15.10
CA ALA A 114 -7.29 -0.59 -13.88
C ALA A 114 -7.82 -1.70 -12.98
N ALA A 115 -9.14 -1.79 -12.83
CA ALA A 115 -9.76 -2.82 -12.01
C ALA A 115 -9.47 -4.25 -12.51
N MET A 116 -9.51 -4.44 -13.83
CA MET A 116 -9.19 -5.73 -14.46
C MET A 116 -7.73 -6.13 -14.27
N ILE A 117 -6.81 -5.16 -14.39
CA ILE A 117 -5.37 -5.38 -14.20
C ILE A 117 -5.06 -5.72 -12.74
N GLN A 118 -5.61 -4.94 -11.80
CA GLN A 118 -5.35 -5.11 -10.37
C GLN A 118 -5.95 -6.40 -9.82
N LYS A 119 -7.12 -6.83 -10.32
CA LYS A 119 -7.70 -8.15 -10.03
C LYS A 119 -6.69 -9.28 -10.29
N ALA A 120 -5.84 -9.11 -11.29
CA ALA A 120 -4.82 -10.09 -11.66
C ALA A 120 -3.43 -9.84 -11.03
N GLY A 121 -3.31 -8.85 -10.14
CA GLY A 121 -2.10 -8.57 -9.35
C GLY A 121 -1.14 -7.55 -9.98
N GLY A 122 -1.54 -6.88 -11.06
CA GLY A 122 -0.76 -5.85 -11.73
C GLY A 122 -0.86 -4.49 -11.04
N GLY A 123 0.20 -3.70 -11.12
CA GLY A 123 0.23 -2.30 -10.68
C GLY A 123 0.00 -1.35 -11.85
N THR A 124 -0.69 -0.24 -11.60
CA THR A 124 -1.16 0.68 -12.66
C THR A 124 -0.63 2.10 -12.48
N GLY A 125 -0.23 2.73 -13.57
CA GLY A 125 0.20 4.13 -13.61
C GLY A 125 -0.72 5.00 -14.45
N PHE A 126 -0.88 6.26 -14.06
CA PHE A 126 -1.75 7.22 -14.71
C PHE A 126 -1.11 8.61 -14.76
N SER A 127 -1.21 9.28 -15.91
CA SER A 127 -1.03 10.73 -15.99
C SER A 127 -2.42 11.37 -15.91
N PHE A 128 -2.61 12.26 -14.93
CA PHE A 128 -3.82 13.05 -14.78
C PHE A 128 -3.73 14.42 -15.46
N SER A 129 -2.64 14.68 -16.19
CA SER A 129 -2.32 15.98 -16.78
C SER A 129 -3.24 16.39 -17.93
N ARG A 130 -3.93 15.43 -18.56
CA ARG A 130 -4.89 15.69 -19.65
C ARG A 130 -6.24 16.20 -19.14
N LEU A 131 -6.58 15.94 -17.88
CA LEU A 131 -7.87 16.31 -17.32
C LEU A 131 -7.97 17.83 -17.15
N ARG A 132 -9.07 18.43 -17.61
CA ARG A 132 -9.26 19.87 -17.51
C ARG A 132 -9.31 20.33 -16.04
N PRO A 133 -8.86 21.56 -15.73
CA PRO A 133 -8.71 22.00 -14.36
C PRO A 133 -10.05 22.29 -13.68
N ALA A 134 -10.05 22.29 -12.35
CA ALA A 134 -11.21 22.69 -11.56
C ALA A 134 -11.72 24.07 -11.99
N GLY A 135 -13.04 24.20 -12.12
CA GLY A 135 -13.68 25.43 -12.61
C GLY A 135 -13.81 25.54 -14.14
N ASP A 136 -13.13 24.68 -14.94
CA ASP A 136 -13.27 24.73 -16.40
C ASP A 136 -14.64 24.23 -16.87
N LEU A 137 -15.07 24.74 -18.02
CA LEU A 137 -16.41 24.53 -18.57
C LEU A 137 -16.62 23.07 -19.00
N VAL A 138 -17.78 22.52 -18.66
CA VAL A 138 -18.31 21.25 -19.18
C VAL A 138 -19.41 21.57 -20.19
N ALA A 139 -19.07 21.53 -21.47
CA ALA A 139 -19.94 21.99 -22.55
C ALA A 139 -21.33 21.30 -22.58
N SER A 140 -21.42 20.02 -22.20
CA SER A 140 -22.66 19.25 -22.21
C SER A 140 -23.65 19.66 -21.11
N SER A 141 -23.17 20.13 -19.96
CA SER A 141 -24.02 20.56 -18.83
C SER A 141 -24.10 22.07 -18.66
N GLY A 142 -23.20 22.82 -19.31
CA GLY A 142 -23.03 24.26 -19.07
C GLY A 142 -22.42 24.60 -17.70
N GLY A 143 -22.10 23.59 -16.88
CA GLY A 143 -21.51 23.75 -15.55
C GLY A 143 -19.98 23.73 -15.55
N ALA A 144 -19.38 23.78 -14.36
CA ALA A 144 -17.94 23.68 -14.16
C ALA A 144 -17.53 22.32 -13.57
N THR A 145 -16.34 21.84 -13.91
CA THR A 145 -15.79 20.59 -13.34
C THR A 145 -15.16 20.80 -11.95
N SER A 146 -15.10 19.73 -11.16
CA SER A 146 -14.35 19.67 -9.89
C SER A 146 -12.85 19.38 -10.08
N GLY A 147 -12.39 19.19 -11.31
CA GLY A 147 -10.98 19.02 -11.66
C GLY A 147 -10.41 17.61 -11.41
N PRO A 148 -9.10 17.41 -11.63
CA PRO A 148 -8.49 16.08 -11.63
C PRO A 148 -8.49 15.38 -10.26
N ILE A 149 -8.37 16.13 -9.15
CA ILE A 149 -8.23 15.56 -7.80
C ILE A 149 -9.46 14.76 -7.37
N SER A 150 -10.66 15.16 -7.81
CA SER A 150 -11.89 14.41 -7.52
C SER A 150 -11.87 13.04 -8.19
N PHE A 151 -11.36 12.95 -9.42
CA PHE A 151 -11.25 11.69 -10.16
C PHE A 151 -10.14 10.79 -9.60
N ILE A 152 -9.01 11.34 -9.15
CA ILE A 152 -7.96 10.56 -8.47
C ILE A 152 -8.56 9.80 -7.27
N LYS A 153 -9.46 10.44 -6.51
CA LYS A 153 -10.18 9.78 -5.41
C LYS A 153 -11.06 8.62 -5.90
N VAL A 154 -11.73 8.76 -7.04
CA VAL A 154 -12.51 7.67 -7.65
C VAL A 154 -11.62 6.47 -7.99
N PHE A 155 -10.45 6.69 -8.60
CA PHE A 155 -9.48 5.60 -8.85
C PHE A 155 -9.01 4.94 -7.54
N SER A 156 -8.77 5.75 -6.51
CA SER A 156 -8.37 5.25 -5.19
C SER A 156 -9.46 4.36 -4.57
N GLU A 157 -10.71 4.81 -4.56
CA GLU A 157 -11.81 4.02 -3.98
C GLU A 157 -12.10 2.75 -4.79
N ALA A 158 -12.04 2.81 -6.12
CA ALA A 158 -12.14 1.62 -6.96
C ALA A 158 -11.04 0.60 -6.62
N THR A 159 -9.81 1.07 -6.43
CA THR A 159 -8.67 0.21 -6.04
C THR A 159 -8.91 -0.41 -4.66
N ASN A 160 -9.41 0.34 -3.68
CA ASN A 160 -9.73 -0.18 -2.34
C ASN A 160 -10.81 -1.28 -2.38
N ALA A 161 -11.83 -1.12 -3.22
CA ALA A 161 -12.90 -2.10 -3.36
C ALA A 161 -12.40 -3.46 -3.90
N ILE A 162 -11.45 -3.45 -4.84
CA ILE A 162 -10.90 -4.68 -5.44
C ILE A 162 -10.03 -5.47 -4.47
N GLN A 163 -9.39 -4.78 -3.51
CA GLN A 163 -8.47 -5.40 -2.54
C GLN A 163 -9.16 -6.44 -1.64
N GLN A 164 -10.48 -6.40 -1.50
CA GLN A 164 -11.23 -7.30 -0.62
C GLN A 164 -11.26 -8.78 -1.07
N GLY A 165 -10.68 -9.12 -2.23
CA GLY A 165 -10.57 -10.51 -2.71
C GLY A 165 -9.31 -10.84 -3.52
N ALA A 166 -8.34 -9.92 -3.62
CA ALA A 166 -7.13 -10.10 -4.42
C ALA A 166 -5.94 -10.59 -3.57
N PHE A 167 -5.05 -11.39 -4.16
CA PHE A 167 -3.84 -11.90 -3.49
C PHE A 167 -2.85 -10.80 -3.05
N ARG A 168 -2.99 -9.57 -3.58
CA ARG A 168 -2.12 -8.44 -3.34
C ARG A 168 -2.93 -7.15 -3.27
N ARG A 169 -2.47 -6.22 -2.41
CA ARG A 169 -2.97 -4.84 -2.37
C ARG A 169 -2.70 -4.14 -3.71
N GLY A 170 -3.73 -3.62 -4.36
CA GLY A 170 -3.59 -2.81 -5.58
C GLY A 170 -2.74 -1.57 -5.32
N ALA A 171 -1.88 -1.22 -6.27
CA ALA A 171 -0.95 -0.10 -6.18
C ALA A 171 -1.02 0.75 -7.44
N ASN A 172 -1.04 2.06 -7.26
CA ASN A 172 -1.17 3.05 -8.32
C ASN A 172 0.02 4.02 -8.33
N MET A 173 0.37 4.54 -9.50
CA MET A 173 1.13 5.78 -9.67
C MET A 173 0.18 6.86 -10.23
N GLY A 174 0.20 8.04 -9.63
CA GLY A 174 -0.43 9.23 -10.17
C GLY A 174 0.63 10.27 -10.51
N ILE A 175 0.63 10.75 -11.75
CA ILE A 175 1.53 11.81 -12.21
C ILE A 175 0.72 13.01 -12.68
N MET A 176 1.18 14.20 -12.33
CA MET A 176 0.69 15.47 -12.88
C MET A 176 1.89 16.32 -13.32
N ARG A 177 1.81 16.90 -14.52
CA ARG A 177 2.84 17.82 -15.01
C ARG A 177 2.88 19.11 -14.17
N ILE A 178 4.09 19.63 -13.98
CA ILE A 178 4.37 20.85 -13.21
C ILE A 178 3.64 22.10 -13.72
N ASP A 179 3.25 22.07 -15.00
CA ASP A 179 2.58 23.15 -15.72
C ASP A 179 1.05 23.00 -15.75
N HIS A 180 0.48 22.06 -14.97
CA HIS A 180 -0.96 21.89 -14.86
C HIS A 180 -1.59 22.91 -13.87
N PRO A 181 -2.77 23.51 -14.16
CA PRO A 181 -3.33 24.55 -13.28
C PRO A 181 -3.73 24.09 -11.87
N ASN A 182 -4.00 22.79 -11.65
CA ASN A 182 -4.25 22.22 -10.31
C ASN A 182 -3.00 21.60 -9.65
N ILE A 183 -1.77 21.95 -10.08
CA ILE A 183 -0.55 21.32 -9.57
C ILE A 183 -0.37 21.48 -8.06
N ILE A 184 -0.73 22.62 -7.47
CA ILE A 184 -0.61 22.84 -6.02
C ILE A 184 -1.54 21.93 -5.24
N GLU A 185 -2.80 21.78 -5.67
CA GLU A 185 -3.73 20.84 -5.05
C GLU A 185 -3.25 19.39 -5.17
N PHE A 186 -2.59 19.05 -6.27
CA PHE A 186 -2.00 17.73 -6.47
C PHE A 186 -0.82 17.46 -5.52
N ILE A 187 0.08 18.42 -5.35
CA ILE A 187 1.21 18.32 -4.40
C ILE A 187 0.69 18.12 -2.97
N ASN A 188 -0.37 18.85 -2.61
CA ASN A 188 -0.96 18.79 -1.27
C ASN A 188 -1.89 17.58 -1.07
N ALA A 189 -2.17 16.79 -2.11
CA ALA A 189 -3.22 15.76 -2.09
C ALA A 189 -3.01 14.65 -1.03
N LYS A 190 -1.75 14.42 -0.61
CA LYS A 190 -1.37 13.45 0.43
C LYS A 190 -0.79 14.09 1.70
N GLU A 191 -1.13 15.34 1.97
CA GLU A 191 -0.87 15.93 3.29
C GLU A 191 -1.60 15.15 4.40
N ASP A 192 -2.82 14.67 4.11
CA ASP A 192 -3.53 13.69 4.91
C ASP A 192 -3.14 12.26 4.50
N LEU A 193 -2.26 11.63 5.28
CA LEU A 193 -1.73 10.30 5.04
C LEU A 193 -2.79 9.18 5.09
N THR A 194 -4.01 9.47 5.54
CA THR A 194 -5.12 8.50 5.52
C THR A 194 -5.80 8.42 4.16
N LYS A 195 -5.58 9.41 3.28
CA LYS A 195 -6.14 9.47 1.93
C LYS A 195 -5.15 8.94 0.90
N LEU A 196 -5.68 8.47 -0.23
CA LEU A 196 -4.91 8.00 -1.39
C LEU A 196 -3.81 6.99 -1.01
N THR A 197 -4.08 6.12 -0.02
CA THR A 197 -3.09 5.19 0.56
C THR A 197 -2.63 4.11 -0.41
N ASN A 198 -3.30 3.96 -1.55
CA ASN A 198 -2.96 3.05 -2.64
C ASN A 198 -2.29 3.75 -3.84
N PHE A 199 -2.06 5.07 -3.77
CA PHE A 199 -1.32 5.84 -4.78
C PHE A 199 0.07 6.19 -4.26
N ASN A 200 1.06 6.07 -5.13
CA ASN A 200 2.25 6.90 -5.10
C ASN A 200 2.01 8.12 -5.99
N LEU A 201 2.39 9.32 -5.55
CA LEU A 201 2.27 10.55 -6.33
C LEU A 201 3.64 11.06 -6.77
N SER A 202 3.72 11.56 -8.00
CA SER A 202 4.92 12.23 -8.50
C SER A 202 4.57 13.41 -9.40
N VAL A 203 5.40 14.45 -9.35
CA VAL A 203 5.29 15.59 -10.26
C VAL A 203 6.15 15.34 -11.49
N GLY A 204 5.54 15.44 -12.67
CA GLY A 204 6.24 15.40 -13.96
C GLY A 204 6.85 16.76 -14.26
N VAL A 205 8.17 16.84 -14.26
CA VAL A 205 8.93 18.09 -14.43
C VAL A 205 9.69 18.04 -15.75
N ASP A 206 9.54 19.09 -16.54
CA ASP A 206 10.29 19.30 -17.79
C ASP A 206 11.58 20.10 -17.55
N ASP A 207 12.47 20.06 -18.54
CA ASP A 207 13.76 20.75 -18.47
C ASP A 207 13.59 22.28 -18.49
N GLY A 208 12.47 22.77 -19.05
CA GLY A 208 12.11 24.19 -19.07
C GLY A 208 11.91 24.75 -17.66
N PHE A 209 11.13 24.06 -16.82
CA PHE A 209 10.93 24.41 -15.42
C PHE A 209 12.25 24.38 -14.64
N MET A 210 13.07 23.34 -14.82
CA MET A 210 14.36 23.23 -14.13
C MET A 210 15.33 24.35 -14.53
N LYS A 211 15.31 24.76 -15.80
CA LYS A 211 16.06 25.92 -16.29
C LYS A 211 15.55 27.22 -15.66
N GLN A 212 14.24 27.44 -15.66
CA GLN A 212 13.62 28.63 -15.05
C GLN A 212 13.91 28.73 -13.55
N LEU A 213 13.86 27.60 -12.83
CA LEU A 213 14.20 27.55 -11.40
C LEU A 213 15.64 28.00 -11.11
N ARG A 214 16.59 27.74 -12.02
CA ARG A 214 17.99 28.17 -11.88
C ARG A 214 18.22 29.61 -12.31
N GLU A 215 17.63 30.03 -13.43
CA GLU A 215 17.93 31.31 -14.07
C GLU A 215 17.02 32.45 -13.60
N ALA A 216 15.76 32.16 -13.28
CA ALA A 216 14.75 33.13 -12.89
C ALA A 216 13.78 32.54 -11.84
N PRO A 217 14.26 32.17 -10.64
CA PRO A 217 13.44 31.51 -9.60
C PRO A 217 12.22 32.33 -9.16
N ASP A 218 12.31 33.66 -9.21
CA ASP A 218 11.25 34.59 -8.83
C ASP A 218 10.25 34.90 -9.96
N ALA A 219 10.42 34.32 -11.14
CA ALA A 219 9.46 34.46 -12.22
C ALA A 219 8.11 33.85 -11.84
N GLU A 220 7.02 34.47 -12.29
CA GLU A 220 5.68 33.94 -12.11
C GLU A 220 5.53 32.60 -12.85
N HIS A 221 4.99 31.60 -12.17
CA HIS A 221 4.81 30.26 -12.70
C HIS A 221 3.67 30.24 -13.73
N VAL A 222 3.97 29.73 -14.93
CA VAL A 222 3.02 29.63 -16.04
C VAL A 222 2.47 28.21 -16.11
N VAL A 223 1.16 28.11 -16.26
CA VAL A 223 0.43 26.84 -16.41
C VAL A 223 -0.40 26.86 -17.68
N TYR A 224 -0.72 25.69 -18.22
CA TYR A 224 -1.46 25.53 -19.47
C TYR A 224 -2.73 24.74 -19.23
N ASN A 225 -3.87 25.25 -19.71
CA ASN A 225 -5.10 24.46 -19.68
C ASN A 225 -4.99 23.33 -20.74
N PRO A 226 -5.02 22.04 -20.34
CA PRO A 226 -4.78 20.92 -21.25
C PRO A 226 -5.84 20.79 -22.35
N ARG A 227 -7.04 21.34 -22.16
CA ARG A 227 -8.13 21.28 -23.15
C ARG A 227 -7.90 22.20 -24.35
N ASN A 228 -7.25 23.35 -24.15
CA ASN A 228 -7.14 24.39 -25.18
C ASN A 228 -5.73 24.95 -25.37
N GLY A 229 -4.76 24.50 -24.58
CA GLY A 229 -3.36 24.93 -24.64
C GLY A 229 -3.13 26.38 -24.22
N LYS A 230 -4.13 27.09 -23.69
CA LYS A 230 -3.97 28.51 -23.33
C LYS A 230 -3.11 28.63 -22.07
N PRO A 231 -2.04 29.45 -22.11
CA PRO A 231 -1.24 29.74 -20.93
C PRO A 231 -1.99 30.68 -19.98
N SER A 232 -1.74 30.52 -18.69
CA SER A 232 -2.14 31.45 -17.64
C SER A 232 -1.11 31.47 -16.51
N LYS A 233 -1.14 32.51 -15.68
CA LYS A 233 -0.32 32.57 -14.47
C LYS A 233 -1.01 31.77 -13.36
N LEU A 234 -0.27 30.93 -12.65
CA LEU A 234 -0.79 30.20 -11.50
C LEU A 234 -1.07 31.18 -10.34
N ARG A 235 -2.34 31.30 -9.95
CA ARG A 235 -2.79 32.27 -8.92
C ARG A 235 -2.92 31.61 -7.55
N LYS A 236 -2.60 32.35 -6.50
CA LYS A 236 -2.95 32.07 -5.10
C LYS A 236 -4.36 32.54 -4.80
N GLU A 237 -4.91 32.11 -3.67
CA GLU A 237 -6.24 32.53 -3.20
C GLU A 237 -6.32 34.05 -2.98
N ASP A 238 -5.20 34.69 -2.60
CA ASP A 238 -5.10 36.15 -2.42
C ASP A 238 -4.96 36.95 -3.72
N GLY A 239 -4.98 36.29 -4.88
CA GLY A 239 -4.84 36.89 -6.21
C GLY A 239 -3.40 37.14 -6.66
N SER A 240 -2.41 36.96 -5.80
CA SER A 240 -0.99 37.00 -6.20
C SER A 240 -0.62 35.78 -7.04
N CYS A 241 0.53 35.83 -7.72
CA CYS A 241 1.02 34.71 -8.52
C CYS A 241 1.98 33.84 -7.72
N TRP A 242 1.90 32.53 -7.91
CA TRP A 242 2.95 31.61 -7.51
C TRP A 242 4.22 31.90 -8.32
N ARG A 243 5.37 31.95 -7.65
CA ARG A 243 6.68 31.98 -8.30
C ARG A 243 7.18 30.56 -8.54
N THR A 244 8.03 30.37 -9.56
CA THR A 244 8.64 29.07 -9.88
C THR A 244 9.30 28.43 -8.65
N VAL A 245 10.06 29.23 -7.87
CA VAL A 245 10.70 28.76 -6.64
C VAL A 245 9.71 28.33 -5.57
N GLU A 246 8.57 29.01 -5.43
CA GLU A 246 7.55 28.68 -4.42
C GLU A 246 6.87 27.34 -4.75
N VAL A 247 6.62 27.07 -6.04
CA VAL A 247 6.07 25.77 -6.46
C VAL A 247 7.09 24.66 -6.15
N PHE A 248 8.37 24.87 -6.46
CA PHE A 248 9.43 23.91 -6.16
C PHE A 248 9.60 23.66 -4.66
N ASP A 249 9.63 24.71 -3.85
CA ASP A 249 9.76 24.61 -2.39
C ASP A 249 8.54 23.90 -1.79
N THR A 250 7.35 24.05 -2.37
CA THR A 250 6.16 23.30 -1.95
C THR A 250 6.33 21.79 -2.17
N ILE A 251 6.92 21.38 -3.30
CA ILE A 251 7.26 19.97 -3.59
C ILE A 251 8.26 19.44 -2.55
N VAL A 252 9.34 20.21 -2.31
CA VAL A 252 10.40 19.85 -1.35
C VAL A 252 9.84 19.68 0.06
N ASN A 253 9.03 20.64 0.53
CA ASN A 253 8.43 20.61 1.85
C ASN A 253 7.52 19.37 2.03
N HIS A 254 6.66 19.07 1.06
CA HIS A 254 5.77 17.92 1.13
C HIS A 254 6.54 16.59 1.08
N ALA A 255 7.55 16.49 0.23
CA ALA A 255 8.40 15.32 0.13
C ALA A 255 9.19 15.09 1.44
N TRP A 256 9.68 16.16 2.08
CA TRP A 256 10.32 16.09 3.40
C TRP A 256 9.35 15.70 4.53
N LYS A 257 8.12 16.23 4.49
CA LYS A 257 7.08 16.02 5.50
C LYS A 257 6.48 14.62 5.42
N THR A 258 6.24 14.09 4.22
CA THR A 258 5.43 12.89 3.99
C THR A 258 6.11 11.81 3.13
N GLY A 259 7.23 12.11 2.48
CA GLY A 259 7.87 11.25 1.47
C GLY A 259 7.28 11.39 0.06
N GLU A 260 6.27 12.23 -0.12
CA GLU A 260 5.59 12.45 -1.41
C GLU A 260 5.24 13.93 -1.61
N PRO A 261 5.09 14.40 -2.86
CA PRO A 261 5.27 13.65 -4.10
C PRO A 261 6.76 13.43 -4.45
N GLY A 262 7.03 12.40 -5.24
CA GLY A 262 8.31 12.25 -5.95
C GLY A 262 8.44 13.21 -7.13
N MET A 263 9.58 13.19 -7.80
CA MET A 263 9.79 13.93 -9.05
C MET A 263 10.14 12.97 -10.19
N ILE A 264 9.53 13.18 -11.35
CA ILE A 264 9.80 12.45 -12.59
C ILE A 264 10.24 13.46 -13.64
N PHE A 265 11.41 13.25 -14.24
CA PHE A 265 11.97 14.13 -15.26
C PHE A 265 11.50 13.69 -16.63
N ILE A 266 10.37 14.27 -17.08
CA ILE A 266 9.58 13.71 -18.18
C ILE A 266 10.28 13.84 -19.54
N ASP A 267 11.03 14.92 -19.75
CA ASP A 267 11.82 15.13 -20.96
C ASP A 267 12.97 14.12 -21.04
N ARG A 268 13.60 13.81 -19.91
CA ARG A 268 14.65 12.79 -19.83
C ARG A 268 14.12 11.40 -20.15
N ILE A 269 12.91 11.08 -19.69
CA ILE A 269 12.23 9.82 -20.03
C ILE A 269 11.96 9.75 -21.54
N ASN A 270 11.40 10.81 -22.13
CA ASN A 270 11.04 10.80 -23.54
C ASN A 270 12.25 10.90 -24.48
N ALA A 271 13.35 11.53 -24.06
CA ALA A 271 14.61 11.51 -24.79
C ALA A 271 15.17 10.07 -24.96
N ASP A 272 14.88 9.19 -24.01
CA ASP A 272 15.27 7.78 -24.03
C ASP A 272 14.13 6.85 -24.49
N ASN A 273 12.99 7.39 -24.96
CA ASN A 273 11.89 6.58 -25.48
C ASN A 273 12.32 5.88 -26.79
N PRO A 274 12.34 4.54 -26.87
CA PRO A 274 12.78 3.85 -28.08
C PRO A 274 11.78 3.94 -29.24
N THR A 275 10.51 4.22 -28.95
CA THR A 275 9.40 4.22 -29.93
C THR A 275 8.63 5.55 -29.90
N PRO A 276 9.30 6.70 -30.12
CA PRO A 276 8.65 8.01 -30.02
C PRO A 276 7.58 8.24 -31.10
N HIS A 277 7.64 7.50 -32.21
CA HIS A 277 6.64 7.54 -33.27
C HIS A 277 5.30 6.90 -32.89
N ILE A 278 5.27 6.05 -31.85
CA ILE A 278 4.04 5.44 -31.32
C ILE A 278 3.32 6.38 -30.35
N GLY A 279 4.08 7.15 -29.57
CA GLY A 279 3.52 8.13 -28.64
C GLY A 279 4.53 8.64 -27.63
N GLU A 280 4.04 9.53 -26.77
CA GLU A 280 4.79 10.11 -25.66
C GLU A 280 4.53 9.32 -24.36
N ILE A 281 5.58 9.14 -23.55
CA ILE A 281 5.48 8.56 -22.23
C ILE A 281 5.09 9.67 -21.25
N GLU A 282 3.89 9.58 -20.68
CA GLU A 282 3.36 10.57 -19.73
C GLU A 282 3.37 10.07 -18.27
N ALA A 283 3.55 8.77 -18.05
CA ALA A 283 3.49 8.16 -16.73
C ALA A 283 4.45 6.99 -16.56
N THR A 284 4.64 6.59 -15.30
CA THR A 284 5.34 5.37 -14.93
C THR A 284 4.40 4.40 -14.23
N ASN A 285 4.80 3.14 -14.10
CA ASN A 285 4.19 2.20 -13.17
C ASN A 285 4.35 2.66 -11.69
N PRO A 286 3.70 1.98 -10.70
CA PRO A 286 3.71 2.38 -9.29
C PRO A 286 5.06 2.66 -8.64
N CYS A 287 6.14 1.99 -9.06
CA CYS A 287 7.45 2.11 -8.43
C CYS A 287 8.44 2.99 -9.23
N GLY A 288 8.01 3.59 -10.35
CA GLY A 288 8.80 4.55 -11.11
C GLY A 288 9.87 3.97 -12.05
N GLU A 289 10.09 2.65 -12.02
CA GLU A 289 11.14 1.94 -12.77
C GLU A 289 10.76 1.64 -14.22
N GLN A 290 9.47 1.67 -14.55
CA GLN A 290 8.94 1.48 -15.91
C GLN A 290 8.15 2.71 -16.37
N PRO A 291 8.80 3.67 -17.04
CA PRO A 291 8.12 4.63 -17.90
C PRO A 291 7.53 3.90 -19.11
N LEU A 292 6.22 4.01 -19.30
CA LEU A 292 5.48 3.22 -20.28
C LEU A 292 4.51 4.11 -21.06
N LEU A 293 4.31 3.77 -22.33
CA LEU A 293 3.30 4.39 -23.18
C LEU A 293 1.88 4.03 -22.67
N PRO A 294 0.85 4.79 -23.08
CA PRO A 294 -0.54 4.39 -22.84
C PRO A 294 -0.82 2.96 -23.30
N TYR A 295 -1.49 2.18 -22.44
CA TYR A 295 -1.77 0.75 -22.62
C TYR A 295 -0.56 -0.18 -22.65
N GLU A 296 0.66 0.34 -22.53
CA GLU A 296 1.85 -0.50 -22.53
C GLU A 296 2.00 -1.22 -21.18
N SER A 297 2.57 -2.43 -21.24
CA SER A 297 2.88 -3.23 -20.07
C SER A 297 4.32 -3.73 -20.11
N CYS A 298 4.84 -4.12 -18.96
CA CYS A 298 6.17 -4.73 -18.87
C CYS A 298 6.18 -5.89 -17.87
N ASN A 299 6.74 -7.01 -18.32
CA ASN A 299 7.13 -8.13 -17.46
C ASN A 299 8.59 -7.94 -17.02
N LEU A 300 8.84 -8.20 -15.74
CA LEU A 300 10.12 -7.96 -15.08
C LEU A 300 10.75 -9.27 -14.63
N GLY A 301 12.06 -9.25 -14.49
CA GLY A 301 12.82 -10.29 -13.81
C GLY A 301 14.12 -9.72 -13.28
N SER A 302 14.71 -10.38 -12.29
CA SER A 302 15.93 -9.86 -11.65
C SER A 302 16.98 -10.94 -11.47
N ILE A 303 18.20 -10.61 -11.86
CA ILE A 303 19.39 -11.45 -11.68
C ILE A 303 19.91 -11.25 -10.26
N ASN A 304 20.21 -12.36 -9.59
CA ASN A 304 20.82 -12.34 -8.27
C ASN A 304 22.35 -12.20 -8.38
N LEU A 305 22.85 -10.98 -8.17
CA LEU A 305 24.26 -10.67 -8.40
C LEU A 305 25.20 -11.40 -7.42
N ILE A 306 24.73 -11.79 -6.23
CA ILE A 306 25.57 -12.57 -5.28
C ILE A 306 25.97 -13.94 -5.83
N LYS A 307 25.16 -14.51 -6.74
CA LYS A 307 25.47 -15.76 -7.43
C LYS A 307 26.54 -15.59 -8.52
N CYS A 308 26.95 -14.35 -8.78
CA CYS A 308 28.01 -13.98 -9.71
C CYS A 308 29.28 -13.55 -8.97
N VAL A 309 29.48 -13.97 -7.71
CA VAL A 309 30.76 -13.79 -7.00
C VAL A 309 31.49 -15.12 -6.95
N LYS A 310 32.76 -15.13 -7.33
CA LYS A 310 33.63 -16.33 -7.29
C LYS A 310 34.90 -16.07 -6.51
N LYS A 311 35.44 -17.14 -5.93
CA LYS A 311 36.75 -17.15 -5.26
C LYS A 311 37.83 -17.56 -6.27
N GLN A 312 38.88 -16.75 -6.40
CA GLN A 312 40.06 -17.07 -7.21
C GLN A 312 41.00 -18.03 -6.46
N ALA A 313 42.01 -18.56 -7.16
CA ALA A 313 42.96 -19.53 -6.61
C ALA A 313 43.78 -18.97 -5.42
N ASP A 314 44.02 -17.66 -5.40
CA ASP A 314 44.66 -16.93 -4.31
C ASP A 314 43.74 -16.66 -3.10
N GLY A 315 42.47 -17.06 -3.21
CA GLY A 315 41.44 -16.87 -2.19
C GLY A 315 40.69 -15.54 -2.28
N LYS A 316 41.04 -14.64 -3.20
CA LYS A 316 40.35 -13.35 -3.39
C LYS A 316 38.96 -13.57 -4.01
N LYS A 317 37.95 -12.88 -3.48
CA LYS A 317 36.60 -12.86 -4.09
C LYS A 317 36.56 -11.80 -5.20
N VAL A 318 36.01 -12.15 -6.36
CA VAL A 318 35.85 -11.27 -7.52
C VAL A 318 34.49 -11.46 -8.17
N PHE A 319 34.02 -10.44 -8.89
CA PHE A 319 32.79 -10.53 -9.67
C PHE A 319 33.00 -11.34 -10.96
N ASP A 320 32.07 -12.24 -11.26
CA ASP A 320 32.09 -13.16 -12.39
C ASP A 320 31.15 -12.69 -13.50
N TYR A 321 31.67 -11.79 -14.35
CA TYR A 321 30.93 -11.24 -15.49
C TYR A 321 30.48 -12.31 -16.50
N GLU A 322 31.19 -13.43 -16.60
CA GLU A 322 30.85 -14.52 -17.52
C GLU A 322 29.62 -15.29 -17.04
N ALA A 323 29.57 -15.62 -15.76
CA ALA A 323 28.40 -16.24 -15.14
C ALA A 323 27.17 -15.32 -15.23
N MET A 324 27.35 -14.04 -14.95
CA MET A 324 26.31 -13.03 -15.13
C MET A 324 25.80 -12.98 -16.57
N SER A 325 26.71 -12.92 -17.55
CA SER A 325 26.37 -12.88 -18.98
C SER A 325 25.52 -14.07 -19.41
N ARG A 326 25.86 -15.30 -19.00
CA ARG A 326 25.04 -16.48 -19.31
C ARG A 326 23.62 -16.35 -18.76
N THR A 327 23.50 -15.89 -17.51
CA THR A 327 22.19 -15.69 -16.87
C THR A 327 21.41 -14.55 -17.53
N VAL A 328 22.05 -13.46 -17.96
CA VAL A 328 21.41 -12.38 -18.71
C VAL A 328 20.79 -12.90 -20.01
N HIS A 329 21.54 -13.66 -20.82
CA HIS A 329 21.01 -14.14 -22.11
C HIS A 329 19.78 -15.04 -21.92
N LEU A 330 19.85 -15.98 -20.96
CA LEU A 330 18.73 -16.87 -20.66
C LEU A 330 17.53 -16.12 -20.07
N ALA A 331 17.77 -15.14 -19.19
CA ALA A 331 16.73 -14.31 -18.60
C ALA A 331 16.04 -13.40 -19.62
N THR A 332 16.79 -12.82 -20.56
CA THR A 332 16.23 -12.04 -21.67
C THR A 332 15.32 -12.90 -22.55
N ARG A 333 15.73 -14.13 -22.88
CA ARG A 333 14.88 -15.10 -23.61
C ARG A 333 13.62 -15.47 -22.83
N PHE A 334 13.77 -15.79 -21.54
CA PHE A 334 12.65 -16.06 -20.64
C PHE A 334 11.63 -14.92 -20.64
N LEU A 335 12.11 -13.67 -20.53
CA LEU A 335 11.22 -12.50 -20.49
C LEU A 335 10.58 -12.21 -21.85
N ASP A 336 11.24 -12.50 -22.97
CA ASP A 336 10.61 -12.41 -24.30
C ASP A 336 9.50 -13.47 -24.46
N ASP A 337 9.72 -14.70 -23.98
CA ASP A 337 8.73 -15.78 -23.98
C ASP A 337 7.51 -15.46 -23.12
N VAL A 338 7.72 -14.75 -22.00
CA VAL A 338 6.62 -14.30 -21.13
C VAL A 338 5.62 -13.46 -21.91
N ILE A 339 6.05 -12.62 -22.86
CA ILE A 339 5.14 -11.78 -23.68
C ILE A 339 4.18 -12.66 -24.49
N ASP A 340 4.68 -13.76 -25.06
CA ASP A 340 3.87 -14.65 -25.89
C ASP A 340 2.92 -15.53 -25.06
N MET A 341 3.32 -15.87 -23.82
CA MET A 341 2.51 -16.69 -22.92
C MET A 341 1.55 -15.89 -22.03
N ASN A 342 1.63 -14.56 -22.06
CA ASN A 342 0.83 -13.69 -21.22
C ASN A 342 -0.62 -13.63 -21.71
N LYS A 343 -1.57 -13.76 -20.78
CA LYS A 343 -3.00 -13.50 -21.03
C LYS A 343 -3.34 -12.08 -20.61
N TYR A 344 -3.32 -11.19 -21.58
CA TYR A 344 -3.66 -9.78 -21.35
C TYR A 344 -5.17 -9.64 -21.10
N PRO A 345 -5.58 -8.89 -20.07
CA PRO A 345 -7.00 -8.71 -19.76
C PRO A 345 -7.71 -7.77 -20.74
N ILE A 346 -6.96 -6.97 -21.49
CA ILE A 346 -7.44 -5.86 -22.32
C ILE A 346 -6.71 -5.95 -23.68
N PRO A 347 -7.44 -6.00 -24.82
CA PRO A 347 -6.84 -6.15 -26.16
C PRO A 347 -5.83 -5.06 -26.53
N GLU A 348 -6.09 -3.80 -26.17
CA GLU A 348 -5.21 -2.67 -26.43
C GLU A 348 -3.84 -2.84 -25.75
N ILE A 349 -3.83 -3.50 -24.59
CA ILE A 349 -2.58 -3.82 -23.89
C ILE A 349 -1.81 -4.92 -24.62
N GLU A 350 -2.52 -5.94 -25.11
CA GLU A 350 -1.91 -7.02 -25.87
C GLU A 350 -1.25 -6.51 -27.15
N GLU A 351 -1.94 -5.64 -27.89
CA GLU A 351 -1.45 -5.04 -29.12
C GLU A 351 -0.14 -4.27 -28.89
N ILE A 352 -0.12 -3.34 -27.93
CA ILE A 352 1.07 -2.54 -27.64
C ILE A 352 2.19 -3.40 -27.03
N ALA A 353 1.86 -4.34 -26.14
CA ALA A 353 2.87 -5.21 -25.53
C ALA A 353 3.55 -6.12 -26.56
N LYS A 354 2.79 -6.70 -27.51
CA LYS A 354 3.36 -7.48 -28.62
C LYS A 354 4.02 -6.59 -29.68
N GLY A 355 3.55 -5.35 -29.82
CA GLY A 355 4.09 -4.34 -30.73
C GLY A 355 5.51 -3.91 -30.36
N ASN A 356 5.71 -3.50 -29.11
CA ASN A 356 7.00 -2.97 -28.61
C ASN A 356 7.87 -4.03 -27.92
N ARG A 357 7.25 -5.09 -27.38
CA ARG A 357 7.93 -6.17 -26.65
C ARG A 357 8.88 -5.70 -25.55
N LYS A 358 8.50 -4.67 -24.78
CA LYS A 358 9.33 -4.17 -23.67
C LYS A 358 9.42 -5.19 -22.54
N ILE A 359 10.65 -5.53 -22.17
CA ILE A 359 10.95 -6.36 -21.00
C ILE A 359 11.77 -5.56 -19.98
N GLY A 360 11.69 -5.96 -18.71
CA GLY A 360 12.39 -5.32 -17.61
C GLY A 360 13.33 -6.27 -16.88
N LEU A 361 14.49 -6.56 -17.48
CA LEU A 361 15.56 -7.30 -16.81
C LEU A 361 16.34 -6.36 -15.88
N GLY A 362 16.34 -6.68 -14.60
CA GLY A 362 17.09 -5.94 -13.59
C GLY A 362 17.98 -6.82 -12.74
N VAL A 363 18.42 -6.26 -11.62
CA VAL A 363 19.33 -6.90 -10.67
C VAL A 363 18.76 -6.88 -9.26
N MET A 364 19.23 -7.79 -8.42
CA MET A 364 19.08 -7.81 -6.97
C MET A 364 20.36 -8.35 -6.34
N GLY A 365 20.52 -8.20 -5.03
CA GLY A 365 21.70 -8.68 -4.31
C GLY A 365 22.92 -7.75 -4.41
N PHE A 366 22.78 -6.51 -4.89
CA PHE A 366 23.91 -5.61 -5.12
C PHE A 366 24.66 -5.26 -3.82
N ALA A 367 23.94 -4.98 -2.72
CA ALA A 367 24.57 -4.68 -1.45
C ALA A 367 25.38 -5.88 -0.92
N ASP A 368 24.87 -7.10 -1.12
CA ASP A 368 25.59 -8.33 -0.73
C ASP A 368 26.87 -8.53 -1.55
N VAL A 369 26.86 -8.18 -2.85
CA VAL A 369 28.08 -8.21 -3.67
C VAL A 369 29.13 -7.25 -3.11
N LEU A 370 28.73 -6.04 -2.77
CA LEU A 370 29.63 -5.06 -2.16
C LEU A 370 30.22 -5.57 -0.84
N TYR A 371 29.41 -6.23 -0.01
CA TYR A 371 29.88 -6.86 1.21
C TYR A 371 30.88 -7.98 0.97
N GLU A 372 30.63 -8.86 0.00
CA GLU A 372 31.55 -9.96 -0.29
C GLU A 372 32.87 -9.51 -0.92
N LEU A 373 32.84 -8.41 -1.66
CA LEU A 373 34.05 -7.85 -2.27
C LEU A 373 34.79 -6.89 -1.33
N GLY A 374 34.23 -6.57 -0.16
CA GLY A 374 34.84 -5.61 0.78
C GLY A 374 34.79 -4.16 0.28
N VAL A 375 33.81 -3.82 -0.55
CA VAL A 375 33.68 -2.50 -1.19
C VAL A 375 32.59 -1.69 -0.47
N PRO A 376 32.88 -0.50 0.08
CA PRO A 376 31.85 0.34 0.69
C PRO A 376 30.83 0.87 -0.32
N TYR A 377 29.54 0.82 0.02
CA TYR A 377 28.45 1.37 -0.82
C TYR A 377 28.65 2.87 -1.09
N CYS A 378 28.96 3.65 -0.05
CA CYS A 378 29.20 5.09 -0.13
C CYS A 378 30.65 5.43 -0.54
N SER A 379 31.13 4.85 -1.64
CA SER A 379 32.47 5.11 -2.18
C SER A 379 32.49 5.25 -3.70
N LYS A 380 33.53 5.91 -4.22
CA LYS A 380 33.74 6.02 -5.68
C LYS A 380 33.90 4.64 -6.31
N GLU A 381 34.56 3.73 -5.62
CA GLU A 381 34.74 2.34 -6.06
C GLU A 381 33.40 1.62 -6.16
N GLY A 382 32.54 1.70 -5.13
CA GLY A 382 31.20 1.10 -5.15
C GLY A 382 30.31 1.66 -6.26
N VAL A 383 30.32 2.98 -6.47
CA VAL A 383 29.57 3.64 -7.56
C VAL A 383 30.09 3.19 -8.94
N THR A 384 31.42 3.10 -9.10
CA THR A 384 32.04 2.66 -10.36
C THR A 384 31.67 1.21 -10.66
N LEU A 385 31.83 0.32 -9.68
CA LEU A 385 31.46 -1.09 -9.81
C LEU A 385 29.98 -1.28 -10.14
N GLY A 386 29.08 -0.52 -9.49
CA GLY A 386 27.66 -0.54 -9.80
C GLY A 386 27.36 -0.16 -11.25
N GLY A 387 27.98 0.92 -11.74
CA GLY A 387 27.87 1.35 -13.14
C GLY A 387 28.43 0.32 -14.13
N GLU A 388 29.58 -0.29 -13.83
CA GLU A 388 30.20 -1.34 -14.66
C GLU A 388 29.34 -2.60 -14.75
N ILE A 389 28.79 -3.06 -13.62
CA ILE A 389 27.87 -4.21 -13.58
C ILE A 389 26.63 -3.89 -14.42
N MET A 390 26.00 -2.74 -14.22
CA MET A 390 24.79 -2.39 -14.96
C MET A 390 25.06 -2.24 -16.46
N LYS A 391 26.20 -1.64 -16.84
CA LYS A 391 26.66 -1.60 -18.23
C LYS A 391 26.77 -3.00 -18.82
N ALA A 392 27.42 -3.91 -18.12
CA ALA A 392 27.60 -5.27 -18.60
C ALA A 392 26.26 -6.03 -18.69
N VAL A 393 25.32 -5.83 -17.75
CA VAL A 393 23.96 -6.38 -17.85
C VAL A 393 23.25 -5.84 -19.10
N ASN A 394 23.29 -4.52 -19.31
CA ASN A 394 22.63 -3.86 -20.43
C ASN A 394 23.17 -4.30 -21.79
N ASP A 395 24.49 -4.29 -21.95
CA ASP A 395 25.14 -4.69 -23.19
C ASP A 395 24.83 -6.16 -23.53
N GLN A 396 24.89 -7.05 -22.53
CA GLN A 396 24.58 -8.48 -22.73
C GLN A 396 23.09 -8.72 -23.01
N SER A 397 22.22 -7.93 -22.40
CA SER A 397 20.78 -7.97 -22.62
C SER A 397 20.42 -7.49 -24.03
N HIS A 398 21.04 -6.43 -24.51
CA HIS A 398 20.89 -5.97 -25.90
C HIS A 398 21.42 -6.99 -26.89
N LEU A 399 22.59 -7.59 -26.61
CA LEU A 399 23.13 -8.66 -27.45
C LEU A 399 22.19 -9.88 -27.51
N ALA A 400 21.60 -10.27 -26.37
CA ALA A 400 20.62 -11.34 -26.33
C ALA A 400 19.35 -10.99 -27.14
N SER A 401 18.85 -9.75 -27.02
CA SER A 401 17.71 -9.28 -27.82
C SER A 401 18.02 -9.22 -29.32
N ALA A 402 19.23 -8.84 -29.72
CA ALA A 402 19.65 -8.86 -31.12
C ALA A 402 19.71 -10.29 -31.69
N LYS A 403 20.24 -11.25 -30.93
CA LYS A 403 20.22 -12.68 -31.30
C LYS A 403 18.79 -13.21 -31.43
N LEU A 404 17.91 -12.86 -30.49
CA LEU A 404 16.50 -13.21 -30.61
C LEU A 404 15.84 -12.55 -31.83
N ALA A 405 16.31 -11.39 -32.27
CA ALA A 405 15.79 -10.74 -33.48
C ALA A 405 16.21 -11.49 -34.76
N GLU A 406 17.38 -12.12 -34.76
CA GLU A 406 17.83 -13.01 -35.84
C GLU A 406 17.00 -14.30 -35.86
N GLU A 407 16.71 -14.87 -34.70
CA GLU A 407 15.94 -16.11 -34.56
C GLU A 407 14.43 -15.93 -34.78
N ARG A 408 13.84 -14.84 -34.28
CA ARG A 408 12.38 -14.65 -34.12
C ARG A 408 11.84 -13.42 -34.85
N GLY A 409 12.71 -12.63 -35.47
CA GLY A 409 12.37 -11.33 -36.06
C GLY A 409 12.39 -10.18 -35.04
N VAL A 410 12.49 -8.95 -35.56
CA VAL A 410 12.43 -7.71 -34.75
C VAL A 410 11.05 -7.50 -34.12
N PHE A 411 10.94 -6.63 -33.11
CA PHE A 411 9.61 -6.20 -32.62
C PHE A 411 8.82 -5.47 -33.71
N LEU A 412 7.48 -5.50 -33.64
CA LEU A 412 6.62 -5.04 -34.74
C LEU A 412 6.76 -3.54 -35.01
N ASN A 413 6.91 -2.73 -33.96
CA ASN A 413 7.08 -1.28 -34.06
C ASN A 413 8.56 -0.85 -34.24
N TRP A 414 9.41 -1.73 -34.78
CA TRP A 414 10.83 -1.44 -34.98
C TRP A 414 11.05 -0.40 -36.08
N GLU A 415 10.26 -0.45 -37.15
CA GLU A 415 10.25 0.59 -38.20
C GLU A 415 9.79 1.93 -37.60
N GLY A 416 10.54 3.00 -37.84
CA GLY A 416 10.37 4.31 -37.21
C GLY A 416 10.97 4.45 -35.80
N SER A 417 11.51 3.37 -35.21
CA SER A 417 12.08 3.39 -33.85
C SER A 417 13.50 3.97 -33.81
N VAL A 418 13.97 4.30 -32.61
CA VAL A 418 15.37 4.71 -32.38
C VAL A 418 16.34 3.59 -32.75
N TRP A 419 15.92 2.32 -32.67
CA TRP A 419 16.75 1.16 -33.03
C TRP A 419 16.95 1.03 -34.53
N GLU A 420 15.91 1.29 -35.33
CA GLU A 420 16.03 1.35 -36.78
C GLU A 420 16.97 2.49 -37.21
N GLN A 421 16.83 3.67 -36.62
CA GLN A 421 17.70 4.81 -36.92
C GLN A 421 19.19 4.50 -36.63
N LYS A 422 19.45 3.65 -35.64
CA LYS A 422 20.80 3.14 -35.32
C LYS A 422 21.24 1.96 -36.19
N GLY A 423 20.37 1.41 -37.03
CA GLY A 423 20.61 0.22 -37.84
C GLY A 423 20.74 -1.08 -37.04
N VAL A 424 20.23 -1.12 -35.80
CA VAL A 424 20.35 -2.27 -34.89
C VAL A 424 19.03 -3.03 -34.85
N ARG A 425 19.07 -4.31 -35.26
CA ARG A 425 17.91 -5.21 -35.22
C ARG A 425 17.72 -5.72 -33.80
N MET A 426 16.57 -5.43 -33.20
CA MET A 426 16.26 -5.76 -31.81
C MET A 426 14.94 -6.51 -31.71
N ARG A 427 14.87 -7.50 -30.81
CA ARG A 427 13.62 -8.22 -30.51
C ARG A 427 12.72 -7.44 -29.55
N ASN A 428 13.30 -6.56 -28.74
CA ASN A 428 12.62 -5.85 -27.66
C ASN A 428 12.95 -4.35 -27.74
N ALA A 429 11.97 -3.47 -27.59
CA ALA A 429 12.20 -2.02 -27.63
C ALA A 429 13.00 -1.50 -26.43
N CYS A 430 12.78 -2.09 -25.24
CA CYS A 430 13.61 -1.92 -24.04
C CYS A 430 13.90 -3.29 -23.45
N THR A 431 15.04 -3.42 -22.79
CA THR A 431 15.42 -4.68 -22.14
C THR A 431 15.72 -4.58 -20.66
N THR A 432 16.20 -3.42 -20.17
CA THR A 432 16.70 -3.30 -18.79
C THR A 432 15.92 -2.31 -17.92
N THR A 433 15.89 -2.59 -16.62
CA THR A 433 15.29 -1.77 -15.56
C THR A 433 15.95 -2.09 -14.22
N VAL A 434 15.69 -1.32 -13.17
CA VAL A 434 15.99 -1.75 -11.79
C VAL A 434 14.74 -1.61 -10.93
N ALA A 435 14.14 -2.75 -10.58
CA ALA A 435 12.94 -2.83 -9.76
C ALA A 435 13.28 -2.91 -8.25
N PRO A 436 12.33 -2.65 -7.34
CA PRO A 436 12.56 -2.79 -5.91
C PRO A 436 12.83 -4.24 -5.47
N THR A 437 12.30 -5.23 -6.20
CA THR A 437 12.43 -6.68 -5.92
C THR A 437 11.98 -7.14 -4.52
N GLY A 438 11.14 -6.38 -3.82
CA GLY A 438 10.91 -6.55 -2.38
C GLY A 438 10.42 -7.94 -1.92
N THR A 439 9.75 -8.73 -2.77
CA THR A 439 9.37 -10.12 -2.43
C THR A 439 10.30 -11.16 -3.07
N ILE A 440 10.74 -10.94 -4.30
CA ILE A 440 11.58 -11.92 -5.01
C ILE A 440 13.01 -11.98 -4.46
N SER A 441 13.52 -10.88 -3.88
CA SER A 441 14.80 -10.85 -3.16
C SER A 441 14.76 -11.69 -1.89
N ILE A 442 13.61 -11.73 -1.19
CA ILE A 442 13.38 -12.63 -0.05
C ILE A 442 13.41 -14.08 -0.52
N ILE A 443 12.72 -14.41 -1.62
CA ILE A 443 12.71 -15.76 -2.20
C ILE A 443 14.13 -16.19 -2.60
N ALA A 444 14.91 -15.28 -3.18
CA ALA A 444 16.30 -15.50 -3.58
C ALA A 444 17.32 -15.32 -2.46
N ASN A 445 16.88 -15.00 -1.23
CA ASN A 445 17.70 -14.75 -0.05
C ASN A 445 18.84 -13.75 -0.27
N CYS A 446 18.52 -12.54 -0.75
CA CYS A 446 19.48 -11.47 -1.00
C CYS A 446 18.86 -10.08 -0.77
N SER A 447 19.67 -9.04 -0.84
CA SER A 447 19.26 -7.63 -0.81
C SER A 447 18.41 -7.25 -2.02
N GLY A 448 17.52 -6.28 -1.85
CA GLY A 448 16.58 -5.86 -2.90
C GLY A 448 17.19 -4.89 -3.90
N GLY A 449 17.05 -5.14 -5.19
CA GLY A 449 17.43 -4.21 -6.25
C GLY A 449 18.90 -3.78 -6.14
N ILE A 450 19.09 -2.46 -6.19
CA ILE A 450 20.36 -1.79 -5.87
C ILE A 450 20.33 -1.11 -4.49
N GLU A 451 19.32 -1.42 -3.68
CA GLU A 451 19.15 -0.81 -2.36
C GLU A 451 20.22 -1.34 -1.38
N PRO A 452 20.78 -0.48 -0.53
CA PRO A 452 21.50 -0.95 0.64
C PRO A 452 20.52 -1.62 1.62
N LEU A 453 21.02 -2.52 2.46
CA LEU A 453 20.18 -3.14 3.47
C LEU A 453 19.67 -2.10 4.46
N PHE A 454 18.39 -2.20 4.84
CA PHE A 454 17.85 -1.37 5.91
C PHE A 454 18.42 -1.75 7.29
N SER A 455 18.65 -3.04 7.51
CA SER A 455 19.35 -3.59 8.68
C SER A 455 20.15 -4.82 8.29
N LEU A 456 21.24 -5.08 9.01
CA LEU A 456 22.01 -6.33 8.93
C LEU A 456 21.36 -7.45 9.76
N VAL A 457 20.61 -7.09 10.81
CA VAL A 457 19.96 -8.01 11.73
C VAL A 457 18.54 -7.54 12.04
N PHE A 458 17.58 -8.45 11.97
CA PHE A 458 16.17 -8.18 12.26
C PHE A 458 15.65 -9.09 13.37
N PHE A 459 14.83 -8.53 14.26
CA PHE A 459 14.03 -9.32 15.20
C PHE A 459 12.67 -9.65 14.60
N ARG A 460 12.27 -10.92 14.68
CA ARG A 460 10.92 -11.38 14.38
C ARG A 460 10.29 -11.99 15.61
N ASN A 461 9.08 -11.51 15.91
CA ASN A 461 8.21 -12.15 16.89
C ASN A 461 7.57 -13.37 16.23
N VAL A 462 7.91 -14.57 16.70
CA VAL A 462 7.24 -15.81 16.30
C VAL A 462 6.05 -16.03 17.24
N LEU A 463 5.00 -16.69 16.73
CA LEU A 463 3.69 -16.92 17.37
C LEU A 463 3.73 -17.49 18.81
N ASP A 464 4.86 -18.05 19.26
CA ASP A 464 5.05 -18.62 20.60
C ASP A 464 5.76 -17.67 21.60
N GLY A 465 5.87 -16.38 21.29
CA GLY A 465 6.57 -15.39 22.14
C GLY A 465 8.10 -15.53 22.15
N ARG A 466 8.66 -16.45 21.35
CA ARG A 466 10.10 -16.58 21.10
C ARG A 466 10.53 -15.57 20.04
N LYS A 467 11.55 -14.76 20.37
CA LYS A 467 12.19 -13.82 19.44
C LYS A 467 13.16 -14.59 18.55
N PHE A 468 12.96 -14.57 17.24
CA PHE A 468 13.91 -15.12 16.27
C PHE A 468 14.73 -13.98 15.66
N THR A 469 16.05 -14.11 15.68
CA THR A 469 16.97 -13.13 15.11
C THR A 469 17.34 -13.58 13.70
N GLU A 470 16.94 -12.82 12.69
CA GLU A 470 17.28 -13.08 11.29
C GLU A 470 18.48 -12.20 10.92
N VAL A 471 19.61 -12.83 10.61
CA VAL A 471 20.86 -12.17 10.24
C VAL A 471 21.03 -12.24 8.73
N ASN A 472 21.50 -11.16 8.11
CA ASN A 472 21.90 -11.21 6.70
C ASN A 472 22.98 -12.28 6.50
N GLN A 473 22.71 -13.23 5.60
CA GLN A 473 23.56 -14.40 5.38
C GLN A 473 25.00 -14.03 4.99
N THR A 474 25.16 -12.98 4.18
CA THR A 474 26.47 -12.48 3.72
C THR A 474 27.28 -11.95 4.89
N PHE A 475 26.68 -11.10 5.72
CA PHE A 475 27.31 -10.59 6.94
C PHE A 475 27.70 -11.71 7.90
N GLU A 476 26.81 -12.67 8.15
CA GLU A 476 27.10 -13.83 9.01
C GLU A 476 28.27 -14.66 8.46
N THR A 477 28.29 -14.91 7.15
CA THR A 477 29.34 -15.70 6.49
C THR A 477 30.69 -15.01 6.62
N VAL A 478 30.78 -13.73 6.25
CA VAL A 478 32.02 -12.95 6.35
C VAL A 478 32.48 -12.82 7.81
N ALA A 479 31.55 -12.63 8.75
CA ALA A 479 31.86 -12.56 10.18
C ALA A 479 32.48 -13.85 10.72
N LYS A 480 31.96 -15.01 10.29
CA LYS A 480 32.50 -16.33 10.65
C LYS A 480 33.86 -16.57 9.99
N GLU A 481 33.98 -16.30 8.69
CA GLU A 481 35.23 -16.46 7.93
C GLU A 481 36.38 -15.62 8.51
N ARG A 482 36.07 -14.40 8.95
CA ARG A 482 37.05 -13.45 9.52
C ARG A 482 37.18 -13.51 11.05
N GLY A 483 36.47 -14.44 11.70
CA GLY A 483 36.62 -14.71 13.14
C GLY A 483 36.10 -13.63 14.09
N PHE A 484 35.22 -12.72 13.64
CA PHE A 484 34.61 -11.69 14.51
C PHE A 484 33.15 -11.98 14.86
N TYR A 485 32.58 -13.08 14.38
CA TYR A 485 31.23 -13.51 14.72
C TYR A 485 31.10 -13.84 16.22
N SER A 486 30.09 -13.29 16.88
CA SER A 486 29.65 -13.69 18.22
C SER A 486 28.17 -13.39 18.41
N GLU A 487 27.49 -14.14 19.28
CA GLU A 487 26.08 -13.86 19.61
C GLU A 487 25.90 -12.45 20.21
N GLY A 488 26.89 -12.00 21.00
CA GLY A 488 26.93 -10.64 21.54
C GLY A 488 26.96 -9.57 20.44
N LEU A 489 27.80 -9.76 19.42
CA LEU A 489 27.84 -8.86 18.26
C LEU A 489 26.49 -8.82 17.54
N ILE A 490 25.88 -9.97 17.27
CA ILE A 490 24.59 -10.03 16.57
C ILE A 490 23.50 -9.29 17.35
N ARG A 491 23.46 -9.47 18.68
CA ARG A 491 22.54 -8.74 19.55
C ARG A 491 22.82 -7.23 19.51
N ASP A 492 24.07 -6.82 19.64
CA ASP A 492 24.45 -5.41 19.65
C ASP A 492 24.12 -4.72 18.30
N VAL A 493 24.31 -5.41 17.17
CA VAL A 493 23.93 -4.90 15.84
C VAL A 493 22.41 -4.81 15.71
N ALA A 494 21.68 -5.78 16.25
CA ALA A 494 20.22 -5.75 16.23
C ALA A 494 19.65 -4.62 17.09
N GLU A 495 20.26 -4.31 18.24
CA GLU A 495 19.82 -3.22 19.13
C GLU A 495 20.22 -1.83 18.60
N LYS A 496 21.43 -1.68 18.08
CA LYS A 496 21.93 -0.39 17.56
C LYS A 496 21.51 -0.13 16.12
N GLY A 497 21.09 -1.17 15.40
CA GLY A 497 20.66 -1.12 14.01
C GLY A 497 21.78 -0.96 12.98
N SER A 498 23.04 -0.85 13.41
CA SER A 498 24.21 -0.69 12.54
C SER A 498 25.49 -1.15 13.24
N VAL A 499 26.50 -1.50 12.44
CA VAL A 499 27.87 -1.77 12.92
C VAL A 499 28.70 -0.49 13.13
N GLN A 500 28.18 0.69 12.73
CA GLN A 500 28.89 1.94 12.94
C GLN A 500 29.13 2.20 14.44
N GLY A 501 30.28 2.78 14.78
CA GLY A 501 30.67 3.05 16.17
C GLY A 501 31.11 1.84 17.00
N MET A 502 31.04 0.60 16.47
CA MET A 502 31.53 -0.60 17.15
C MET A 502 33.06 -0.71 17.07
N VAL A 503 33.78 -0.12 18.02
CA VAL A 503 35.26 -0.06 18.04
C VAL A 503 35.93 -1.44 18.02
N ALA A 504 35.24 -2.47 18.52
CA ALA A 504 35.72 -3.86 18.47
C ALA A 504 35.80 -4.45 17.05
N LEU A 505 35.10 -3.85 16.07
CA LEU A 505 35.15 -4.29 14.68
C LEU A 505 36.24 -3.56 13.90
N PRO A 506 36.98 -4.27 13.01
CA PRO A 506 37.92 -3.65 12.09
C PRO A 506 37.29 -2.49 11.29
N GLU A 507 38.09 -1.47 10.98
CA GLU A 507 37.60 -0.28 10.28
C GLU A 507 37.05 -0.59 8.88
N ASP A 508 37.68 -1.52 8.16
CA ASP A 508 37.23 -1.97 6.84
C ASP A 508 35.87 -2.69 6.90
N VAL A 509 35.61 -3.48 7.96
CA VAL A 509 34.31 -4.10 8.21
C VAL A 509 33.25 -3.03 8.41
N ARG A 510 33.52 -2.03 9.26
CA ARG A 510 32.57 -0.92 9.51
C ARG A 510 32.29 -0.11 8.24
N LYS A 511 33.31 0.16 7.42
CA LYS A 511 33.13 0.88 6.14
C LYS A 511 32.32 0.07 5.13
N THR A 512 32.47 -1.25 5.12
CA THR A 512 31.81 -2.13 4.13
C THR A 512 30.34 -2.38 4.49
N PHE A 513 30.06 -2.77 5.73
CA PHE A 513 28.73 -3.18 6.17
C PHE A 513 27.86 -1.99 6.60
N VAL A 514 27.66 -1.04 5.68
CA VAL A 514 26.79 0.12 5.87
C VAL A 514 25.33 -0.20 5.57
N THR A 515 24.41 0.30 6.38
CA THR A 515 22.96 0.22 6.15
C THR A 515 22.45 1.47 5.45
N ALA A 516 21.18 1.46 5.02
CA ALA A 516 20.52 2.60 4.39
C ALA A 516 20.58 3.90 5.22
N ARG A 517 20.67 3.80 6.55
CA ARG A 517 20.76 4.95 7.46
C ARG A 517 22.18 5.51 7.62
N ASP A 518 23.18 4.67 7.35
CA ASP A 518 24.59 5.04 7.47
C ASP A 518 25.11 5.77 6.22
N ILE A 519 24.34 5.72 5.12
CA ILE A 519 24.74 6.23 3.82
C ILE A 519 24.27 7.68 3.68
N PRO A 520 25.18 8.64 3.42
CA PRO A 520 24.77 10.01 3.14
C PRO A 520 23.87 10.08 1.89
N PRO A 521 22.83 10.93 1.87
CA PRO A 521 21.85 10.97 0.78
C PRO A 521 22.42 11.17 -0.62
N ASP A 522 23.51 11.93 -0.77
CA ASP A 522 24.12 12.19 -2.07
C ASP A 522 24.75 10.93 -2.69
N TRP A 523 25.24 10.00 -1.87
CA TRP A 523 25.76 8.71 -2.35
C TRP A 523 24.66 7.82 -2.93
N HIS A 524 23.44 7.89 -2.40
CA HIS A 524 22.31 7.17 -3.01
C HIS A 524 22.02 7.68 -4.42
N ILE A 525 22.04 9.01 -4.64
CA ILE A 525 21.85 9.58 -5.98
C ILE A 525 23.00 9.24 -6.92
N ARG A 526 24.26 9.31 -6.46
CA ARG A 526 25.42 8.92 -7.27
C ARG A 526 25.32 7.47 -7.74
N MET A 527 24.91 6.58 -6.85
CA MET A 527 24.67 5.17 -7.19
C MET A 527 23.53 5.03 -8.21
N GLN A 528 22.39 5.68 -7.95
CA GLN A 528 21.25 5.66 -8.88
C GLN A 528 21.67 6.16 -10.28
N ALA A 529 22.39 7.27 -10.37
CA ALA A 529 22.86 7.84 -11.62
C ALA A 529 23.82 6.89 -12.37
N ALA A 530 24.73 6.23 -11.66
CA ALA A 530 25.66 5.27 -12.26
C ALA A 530 24.93 4.08 -12.91
N PHE A 531 23.89 3.55 -12.26
CA PHE A 531 23.03 2.53 -12.87
C PHE A 531 22.16 3.11 -13.99
N GLN A 532 21.59 4.31 -13.82
CA GLN A 532 20.63 4.90 -14.77
C GLN A 532 21.27 5.17 -16.14
N LYS A 533 22.56 5.52 -16.15
CA LYS A 533 23.36 5.71 -17.38
C LYS A 533 23.36 4.48 -18.30
N HIS A 534 23.16 3.30 -17.73
CA HIS A 534 23.22 2.02 -18.43
C HIS A 534 21.90 1.24 -18.29
N CYS A 535 20.77 1.94 -18.26
CA CYS A 535 19.44 1.36 -18.08
C CYS A 535 18.47 1.94 -19.12
N ASP A 536 17.82 1.09 -19.91
CA ASP A 536 16.88 1.49 -20.97
C ASP A 536 15.65 2.20 -20.36
N SER A 537 15.02 1.56 -19.37
CA SER A 537 13.88 2.13 -18.64
C SER A 537 14.35 3.05 -17.51
N SER A 538 13.82 2.90 -16.29
CA SER A 538 14.16 3.71 -15.13
C SER A 538 14.56 2.83 -13.94
N ILE A 539 14.80 3.45 -12.80
CA ILE A 539 15.28 2.82 -11.58
C ILE A 539 14.37 3.19 -10.42
N SER A 540 13.87 2.18 -9.73
CA SER A 540 13.28 2.33 -8.41
C SER A 540 14.40 2.46 -7.38
N LYS A 541 14.60 3.65 -6.85
CA LYS A 541 15.54 3.91 -5.75
C LYS A 541 14.91 4.85 -4.73
N THR A 542 14.95 4.44 -3.46
CA THR A 542 14.62 5.30 -2.33
C THR A 542 15.87 6.05 -1.86
N ILE A 543 15.81 7.38 -1.79
CA ILE A 543 16.84 8.18 -1.15
C ILE A 543 16.47 8.34 0.32
N ASN A 544 17.13 7.58 1.19
CA ASN A 544 16.84 7.59 2.62
C ASN A 544 17.54 8.78 3.27
N PHE A 545 16.83 9.43 4.19
CA PHE A 545 17.36 10.49 5.04
C PHE A 545 17.19 10.12 6.52
N SER A 546 18.11 10.60 7.36
CA SER A 546 17.94 10.53 8.81
C SER A 546 16.79 11.43 9.27
N ASN A 547 16.34 11.26 10.52
CA ASN A 547 15.22 12.03 11.05
C ASN A 547 15.52 13.54 11.11
N GLU A 548 16.78 13.88 11.33
CA GLU A 548 17.31 15.23 11.51
C GLU A 548 17.51 15.98 10.19
N ALA A 549 17.40 15.31 9.04
CA ALA A 549 17.55 15.94 7.73
C ALA A 549 16.51 17.06 7.53
N GLY A 550 16.94 18.18 6.95
CA GLY A 550 16.09 19.33 6.67
C GLY A 550 15.56 19.36 5.23
N GLU A 551 14.68 20.32 4.95
CA GLU A 551 14.15 20.56 3.60
C GLU A 551 15.27 20.88 2.60
N ALA A 552 16.32 21.60 3.04
CA ALA A 552 17.47 21.93 2.20
C ALA A 552 18.21 20.68 1.68
N ASP A 553 18.22 19.59 2.45
CA ASP A 553 18.84 18.33 2.04
C ASP A 553 18.01 17.65 0.94
N VAL A 554 16.69 17.64 1.09
CA VAL A 554 15.76 17.14 0.05
C VAL A 554 15.88 18.00 -1.22
N ARG A 555 15.93 19.32 -1.06
CA ARG A 555 16.12 20.29 -2.14
C ARG A 555 17.37 19.97 -2.96
N LYS A 556 18.49 19.74 -2.28
CA LYS A 556 19.78 19.38 -2.88
C LYS A 556 19.67 18.09 -3.69
N ILE A 557 19.00 17.07 -3.15
CA ILE A 557 18.83 15.77 -3.81
C ILE A 557 17.99 15.87 -5.08
N PHE A 558 16.91 16.65 -5.09
CA PHE A 558 16.12 16.86 -6.30
C PHE A 558 16.91 17.56 -7.41
N LEU A 559 17.67 18.61 -7.07
CA LEU A 559 18.55 19.27 -8.04
C LEU A 559 19.63 18.32 -8.56
N MET A 560 20.30 17.60 -7.66
CA MET A 560 21.37 16.67 -8.00
C MET A 560 20.87 15.52 -8.88
N ALA A 561 19.64 15.04 -8.68
CA ALA A 561 19.03 14.02 -9.52
C ALA A 561 18.86 14.50 -10.97
N HIS A 562 18.42 15.74 -11.17
CA HIS A 562 18.33 16.37 -12.50
C HIS A 562 19.71 16.52 -13.13
N GLU A 563 20.67 17.09 -12.39
CA GLU A 563 22.05 17.33 -12.86
C GLU A 563 22.78 16.05 -13.28
N HIS A 564 22.49 14.93 -12.61
CA HIS A 564 23.06 13.62 -12.95
C HIS A 564 22.27 12.84 -14.00
N GLY A 565 21.20 13.40 -14.56
CA GLY A 565 20.42 12.79 -15.63
C GLY A 565 19.60 11.58 -15.19
N CYS A 566 19.22 11.52 -13.91
CA CYS A 566 18.25 10.53 -13.42
C CYS A 566 16.89 10.76 -14.11
N LYS A 567 16.10 9.69 -14.29
CA LYS A 567 14.73 9.79 -14.85
C LYS A 567 13.67 10.12 -13.81
N GLY A 568 13.97 9.91 -12.54
CA GLY A 568 13.10 10.24 -11.42
C GLY A 568 13.80 10.10 -10.08
N VAL A 569 13.16 10.59 -9.02
CA VAL A 569 13.70 10.54 -7.65
C VAL A 569 12.57 10.45 -6.63
N THR A 570 12.78 9.56 -5.66
CA THR A 570 11.90 9.36 -4.50
C THR A 570 12.72 9.51 -3.24
N VAL A 571 12.22 10.31 -2.30
CA VAL A 571 12.88 10.56 -1.01
C VAL A 571 12.06 9.97 0.12
N TYR A 572 12.74 9.49 1.16
CA TYR A 572 12.09 9.01 2.36
C TYR A 572 12.90 9.42 3.58
N ARG A 573 12.32 10.27 4.43
CA ARG A 573 12.94 10.71 5.67
C ARG A 573 12.48 9.82 6.82
N ASP A 574 13.42 9.30 7.62
CA ASP A 574 13.05 8.54 8.80
C ASP A 574 12.15 9.38 9.71
N GLY A 575 11.01 8.84 10.09
CA GLY A 575 10.01 9.51 10.94
C GLY A 575 8.99 10.36 10.19
N CYS A 576 9.03 10.46 8.85
CA CYS A 576 8.01 11.20 8.09
C CYS A 576 6.64 10.50 8.02
N ARG A 577 6.56 9.23 8.47
CA ARG A 577 5.31 8.45 8.61
C ARG A 577 5.31 7.68 9.93
N GLU A 578 4.14 7.58 10.57
CA GLU A 578 3.97 6.88 11.86
C GLU A 578 4.10 5.35 11.72
N ASN A 579 3.54 4.77 10.66
CA ASN A 579 3.57 3.34 10.37
C ASN A 579 4.70 3.00 9.39
N GLN A 580 5.92 2.84 9.89
CA GLN A 580 7.05 2.45 9.08
C GLN A 580 7.10 0.92 8.90
N PRO A 581 7.26 0.39 7.67
CA PRO A 581 7.34 -1.05 7.44
C PRO A 581 8.52 -1.75 8.13
N MET A 582 9.55 -0.99 8.52
CA MET A 582 10.77 -1.51 9.13
C MET A 582 11.21 -0.57 10.28
N SER A 583 11.24 -1.07 11.52
CA SER A 583 11.73 -0.35 12.71
C SER A 583 12.85 -1.16 13.36
N LEU A 584 13.93 -0.48 13.77
CA LEU A 584 15.17 -1.10 14.31
C LEU A 584 15.15 -1.31 15.83
N SER A 585 14.20 -0.75 16.55
CA SER A 585 14.13 -0.89 18.01
C SER A 585 12.70 -0.81 18.52
N GLU A 586 12.46 -1.44 19.67
CA GLU A 586 11.26 -1.26 20.47
C GLU A 586 11.09 0.24 20.79
N LYS A 587 10.28 0.97 20.03
CA LYS A 587 9.46 1.98 20.69
C LYS A 587 8.61 1.16 21.67
N LYS A 588 8.66 1.51 22.97
CA LYS A 588 7.61 1.13 23.92
C LYS A 588 6.31 1.69 23.36
N ILE A 589 5.68 0.93 22.48
CA ILE A 589 4.27 1.07 22.14
C ILE A 589 3.60 0.81 23.48
N ALA A 590 3.04 1.87 24.06
CA ALA A 590 2.10 1.73 25.16
C ALA A 590 1.13 0.62 24.76
N LYS A 591 0.99 -0.38 25.64
CA LYS A 591 0.10 -1.54 25.44
C LYS A 591 -1.22 -1.08 24.83
N GLU A 592 -1.37 -1.25 23.51
CA GLU A 592 -2.65 -1.37 22.82
C GLU A 592 -2.39 -1.66 21.33
N ALA A 593 -3.26 -2.52 20.79
CA ALA A 593 -3.32 -3.11 19.46
C ALA A 593 -2.30 -4.23 19.15
N ASP A 594 -2.71 -5.46 19.50
CA ASP A 594 -2.22 -6.68 18.86
C ASP A 594 -2.32 -6.60 17.33
N PRO A 595 -1.38 -7.20 16.58
CA PRO A 595 -1.40 -7.23 15.13
C PRO A 595 -2.59 -8.06 14.63
N VAL A 596 -3.52 -7.43 13.93
CA VAL A 596 -4.62 -8.11 13.24
C VAL A 596 -4.05 -8.84 12.02
N LEU A 597 -3.50 -10.04 12.27
CA LEU A 597 -3.90 -11.19 11.46
C LEU A 597 -5.43 -11.18 11.44
N THR A 598 -6.06 -11.18 10.27
CA THR A 598 -7.51 -11.38 10.12
C THR A 598 -7.88 -12.78 10.63
N ALA A 599 -7.86 -12.95 11.94
CA ALA A 599 -8.57 -14.00 12.63
C ALA A 599 -10.05 -13.69 12.43
N ILE A 600 -10.79 -14.67 11.94
CA ILE A 600 -12.25 -14.64 12.01
C ILE A 600 -12.58 -14.54 13.50
N VAL A 601 -12.95 -13.35 13.97
CA VAL A 601 -13.30 -13.12 15.38
C VAL A 601 -14.61 -13.85 15.65
N ARG A 602 -14.52 -14.98 16.36
CA ARG A 602 -15.70 -15.78 16.73
C ARG A 602 -16.23 -15.31 18.09
N PRO A 603 -17.56 -15.28 18.29
CA PRO A 603 -18.14 -14.97 19.59
C PRO A 603 -17.61 -15.94 20.66
N ILE A 604 -17.17 -15.42 21.79
CA ILE A 604 -16.73 -16.21 22.94
C ILE A 604 -17.88 -17.11 23.39
N ALA A 605 -17.58 -18.39 23.63
CA ALA A 605 -18.52 -19.32 24.25
C ALA A 605 -18.69 -18.94 25.72
N ILE A 606 -19.93 -18.83 26.16
CA ILE A 606 -20.29 -18.38 27.50
C ILE A 606 -20.64 -19.61 28.36
N PRO A 607 -20.24 -19.67 29.65
CA PRO A 607 -20.67 -20.73 30.56
C PRO A 607 -22.19 -20.80 30.71
N ASP A 608 -22.73 -22.00 30.98
CA ASP A 608 -24.18 -22.22 31.14
C ASP A 608 -24.80 -21.41 32.30
N VAL A 609 -23.99 -21.01 33.29
CA VAL A 609 -24.42 -20.22 34.44
C VAL A 609 -23.60 -18.95 34.53
N MET A 610 -24.28 -17.81 34.48
CA MET A 610 -23.66 -16.50 34.63
C MET A 610 -24.51 -15.53 35.46
N PRO A 611 -23.88 -14.64 36.23
CA PRO A 611 -24.58 -13.61 36.98
C PRO A 611 -25.01 -12.45 36.07
N ALA A 612 -26.13 -11.82 36.41
CA ALA A 612 -26.67 -10.71 35.64
C ALA A 612 -27.23 -9.60 36.54
N VAL A 613 -27.05 -8.34 36.12
CA VAL A 613 -27.65 -7.17 36.74
C VAL A 613 -28.94 -6.81 36.00
N LYS A 614 -30.04 -6.62 36.74
CA LYS A 614 -31.33 -6.21 36.18
C LYS A 614 -31.57 -4.72 36.39
N VAL A 615 -31.80 -3.99 35.31
CA VAL A 615 -32.19 -2.57 35.30
C VAL A 615 -33.60 -2.43 34.75
N LYS A 616 -34.45 -1.67 35.44
CA LYS A 616 -35.79 -1.32 34.95
C LYS A 616 -35.77 0.06 34.29
N GLN A 617 -36.34 0.16 33.09
CA GLN A 617 -36.41 1.41 32.34
C GLN A 617 -37.82 1.60 31.76
N MET A 618 -38.39 2.78 31.95
CA MET A 618 -39.64 3.15 31.30
C MET A 618 -39.38 3.54 29.85
N THR A 619 -40.21 3.05 28.93
CA THR A 619 -40.17 3.37 27.50
C THR A 619 -41.57 3.73 27.01
N PRO A 620 -41.73 4.30 25.80
CA PRO A 620 -43.05 4.57 25.23
C PRO A 620 -43.91 3.30 25.04
N PHE A 621 -43.29 2.11 25.04
CA PHE A 621 -43.94 0.80 24.90
C PHE A 621 -44.12 0.08 26.24
N GLY A 622 -44.01 0.82 27.36
CA GLY A 622 -44.15 0.32 28.71
C GLY A 622 -42.83 0.07 29.44
N ASN A 623 -42.91 -0.66 30.55
CA ASN A 623 -41.73 -0.96 31.38
C ASN A 623 -40.86 -2.02 30.69
N MET A 624 -39.62 -1.65 30.40
CA MET A 624 -38.56 -2.53 29.92
C MET A 624 -37.71 -3.02 31.08
N HIS A 625 -37.41 -4.31 31.07
CA HIS A 625 -36.53 -4.99 32.01
C HIS A 625 -35.28 -5.44 31.29
N VAL A 626 -34.19 -4.71 31.47
CA VAL A 626 -32.88 -4.98 30.87
C VAL A 626 -32.08 -5.84 31.84
N LYS A 627 -31.52 -6.95 31.36
CA LYS A 627 -30.62 -7.85 32.08
C LYS A 627 -29.27 -7.81 31.39
N ILE A 628 -28.22 -7.47 32.14
CA ILE A 628 -26.85 -7.34 31.65
C ILE A 628 -26.05 -8.47 32.29
N VAL A 629 -25.66 -9.43 31.48
CA VAL A 629 -24.87 -10.59 31.89
C VAL A 629 -23.41 -10.19 31.94
N VAL A 630 -22.75 -10.46 33.06
CA VAL A 630 -21.38 -9.97 33.32
C VAL A 630 -20.51 -11.12 33.79
N ASP A 631 -19.32 -11.21 33.22
CA ASP A 631 -18.31 -12.15 33.66
C ASP A 631 -17.67 -11.60 34.95
N PRO A 632 -17.85 -12.26 36.11
CA PRO A 632 -17.35 -11.75 37.38
C PRO A 632 -15.82 -11.82 37.49
N GLN A 633 -15.15 -12.64 36.66
CA GLN A 633 -13.68 -12.75 36.69
C GLN A 633 -13.03 -11.65 35.86
N THR A 634 -13.58 -11.35 34.69
CA THR A 634 -13.03 -10.31 33.80
C THR A 634 -13.72 -8.96 33.97
N GLU A 635 -14.78 -8.90 34.78
CA GLU A 635 -15.69 -7.78 34.95
C GLU A 635 -16.32 -7.26 33.66
N ARG A 636 -16.27 -8.02 32.56
CA ARG A 636 -16.77 -7.60 31.24
C ARG A 636 -18.21 -8.03 31.01
N GLU A 637 -18.99 -7.16 30.38
CA GLU A 637 -20.32 -7.45 29.89
C GLU A 637 -20.25 -8.43 28.73
N ARG A 638 -21.10 -9.47 28.75
CA ARG A 638 -21.10 -10.53 27.75
C ARG A 638 -22.37 -10.56 26.93
N GLU A 639 -23.53 -10.41 27.56
CA GLU A 639 -24.82 -10.40 26.87
C GLU A 639 -25.77 -9.38 27.50
N VAL A 640 -26.65 -8.82 26.68
CA VAL A 640 -27.72 -7.92 27.12
C VAL A 640 -29.04 -8.48 26.61
N PHE A 641 -29.97 -8.70 27.52
CA PHE A 641 -31.33 -9.10 27.23
C PHE A 641 -32.30 -8.03 27.70
N ALA A 642 -33.38 -7.80 26.97
CA ALA A 642 -34.42 -6.89 27.41
C ALA A 642 -35.80 -7.46 27.13
N GLN A 643 -36.74 -7.23 28.05
CA GLN A 643 -38.13 -7.67 27.91
C GLN A 643 -39.08 -6.54 28.26
N LEU A 644 -40.10 -6.34 27.43
CA LEU A 644 -41.20 -5.42 27.70
C LEU A 644 -42.28 -6.11 28.53
N GLY A 645 -42.69 -5.50 29.65
CA GLY A 645 -43.67 -6.10 30.56
C GLY A 645 -45.10 -6.16 30.02
N LYS A 646 -45.45 -5.33 29.02
CA LYS A 646 -46.75 -5.28 28.33
C LYS A 646 -46.57 -4.79 26.87
N GLY A 647 -45.60 -5.35 26.16
CA GLY A 647 -45.26 -4.93 24.79
C GLY A 647 -46.14 -5.60 23.73
N GLY A 648 -46.32 -4.93 22.59
CA GLY A 648 -46.87 -5.54 21.36
C GLY A 648 -45.84 -6.42 20.64
N ASP A 649 -46.31 -7.22 19.68
CA ASP A 649 -45.50 -8.23 18.98
C ASP A 649 -44.28 -7.63 18.24
N VAL A 650 -44.51 -6.56 17.47
CA VAL A 650 -43.45 -5.89 16.68
C VAL A 650 -42.39 -5.24 17.58
N ALA A 651 -42.81 -4.50 18.62
CA ALA A 651 -41.89 -3.85 19.56
C ALA A 651 -41.02 -4.86 20.33
N THR A 652 -41.56 -6.06 20.59
CA THR A 652 -40.83 -7.14 21.25
C THR A 652 -39.82 -7.78 20.30
N SER A 653 -40.22 -8.01 19.04
CA SER A 653 -39.35 -8.54 17.98
C SER A 653 -38.16 -7.63 17.69
N ASP A 654 -38.40 -6.31 17.56
CA ASP A 654 -37.34 -5.33 17.33
C ASP A 654 -36.36 -5.25 18.52
N LEU A 655 -36.90 -5.28 19.74
CA LEU A 655 -36.08 -5.27 20.95
C LEU A 655 -35.20 -6.53 21.04
N GLU A 656 -35.74 -7.70 20.68
CA GLU A 656 -34.98 -8.95 20.64
C GLU A 656 -33.85 -8.87 19.62
N ALA A 657 -34.13 -8.39 18.40
CA ALA A 657 -33.11 -8.24 17.36
C ALA A 657 -31.95 -7.34 17.80
N ILE A 658 -32.26 -6.19 18.42
CA ILE A 658 -31.26 -5.25 18.96
C ILE A 658 -30.41 -5.95 20.04
N CYS A 659 -31.04 -6.64 20.99
CA CYS A 659 -30.35 -7.34 22.08
C CYS A 659 -29.43 -8.46 21.57
N ARG A 660 -29.83 -9.20 20.53
CA ARG A 660 -29.03 -10.27 19.92
C ARG A 660 -27.77 -9.74 19.25
N ILE A 661 -27.88 -8.63 18.52
CA ILE A 661 -26.74 -7.98 17.85
C ILE A 661 -25.77 -7.41 18.88
N MET A 662 -26.28 -6.73 19.91
CA MET A 662 -25.45 -6.21 21.00
C MET A 662 -24.71 -7.32 21.74
N SER A 663 -25.40 -8.42 22.06
CA SER A 663 -24.80 -9.57 22.72
C SER A 663 -23.71 -10.21 21.85
N LEU A 664 -23.93 -10.31 20.54
CA LEU A 664 -22.91 -10.79 19.61
C LEU A 664 -21.66 -9.89 19.62
N TYR A 665 -21.85 -8.57 19.61
CA TYR A 665 -20.77 -7.58 19.66
C TYR A 665 -19.97 -7.67 20.97
N LEU A 666 -20.64 -7.78 22.12
CA LEU A 666 -19.99 -7.95 23.42
C LEU A 666 -19.21 -9.27 23.50
N ARG A 667 -19.73 -10.35 22.89
CA ARG A 667 -19.06 -11.66 22.82
C ARG A 667 -17.84 -11.69 21.93
N VAL A 668 -17.65 -10.70 21.05
CA VAL A 668 -16.40 -10.51 20.31
C VAL A 668 -15.50 -9.44 20.96
N ASN A 669 -15.68 -9.21 22.27
CA ASN A 669 -14.94 -8.25 23.09
C ASN A 669 -15.19 -6.76 22.75
N GLY A 670 -16.27 -6.44 22.05
CA GLY A 670 -16.71 -5.07 21.78
C GLY A 670 -17.06 -4.26 23.04
N SER A 671 -17.01 -2.94 22.95
CA SER A 671 -17.25 -2.03 24.08
C SER A 671 -18.74 -1.77 24.34
N LEU A 672 -19.16 -1.80 25.61
CA LEU A 672 -20.51 -1.37 26.01
C LEU A 672 -20.73 0.12 25.74
N ASP A 673 -19.69 0.94 25.84
CA ASP A 673 -19.77 2.39 25.63
C ASP A 673 -20.03 2.74 24.16
N ASP A 674 -19.53 1.93 23.22
CA ASP A 674 -19.85 2.05 21.79
C ASP A 674 -21.33 1.78 21.54
N ILE A 675 -21.87 0.71 22.13
CA ILE A 675 -23.30 0.37 22.06
C ILE A 675 -24.15 1.52 22.58
N ILE A 676 -23.80 2.07 23.75
CA ILE A 676 -24.52 3.20 24.34
C ILE A 676 -24.51 4.39 23.37
N THR A 677 -23.35 4.72 22.80
CA THR A 677 -23.19 5.85 21.87
C THR A 677 -24.04 5.68 20.61
N GLN A 678 -24.15 4.47 20.08
CA GLN A 678 -24.96 4.21 18.88
C GLN A 678 -26.46 4.23 19.14
N LEU A 679 -26.91 3.81 20.34
CA LEU A 679 -28.34 3.72 20.66
C LEU A 679 -28.92 5.02 21.25
N ASP A 680 -28.08 5.84 21.87
CA ASP A 680 -28.48 7.06 22.55
C ASP A 680 -29.08 8.09 21.57
N GLY A 681 -30.23 8.65 21.93
CA GLY A 681 -30.88 9.69 21.13
C GLY A 681 -31.59 9.18 19.87
N ILE A 682 -31.64 7.87 19.62
CA ILE A 682 -32.47 7.32 18.53
C ILE A 682 -33.95 7.64 18.83
N GLY A 683 -34.55 8.45 17.97
CA GLY A 683 -35.94 8.90 18.09
C GLY A 683 -36.95 7.97 17.44
N SER A 684 -38.18 8.02 17.92
CA SER A 684 -39.38 7.51 17.23
C SER A 684 -40.50 8.54 17.32
N SER A 685 -41.64 8.28 16.66
CA SER A 685 -42.84 9.11 16.76
C SER A 685 -43.49 9.09 18.16
N LEU A 686 -42.99 8.25 19.07
CA LEU A 686 -43.47 8.12 20.44
C LEU A 686 -42.42 8.61 21.43
N SER A 687 -42.85 9.18 22.55
CA SER A 687 -41.93 9.61 23.60
C SER A 687 -42.59 9.57 24.97
N ILE A 688 -41.82 9.26 26.00
CA ILE A 688 -42.28 9.32 27.38
C ILE A 688 -41.32 10.15 28.24
N PRO A 689 -41.81 11.11 29.03
CA PRO A 689 -40.99 11.75 30.04
C PRO A 689 -40.65 10.73 31.14
N THR A 690 -39.37 10.63 31.48
CA THR A 690 -38.88 9.82 32.60
C THR A 690 -38.15 10.72 33.61
N LYS A 691 -37.79 10.16 34.76
CA LYS A 691 -37.03 10.91 35.80
C LYS A 691 -35.66 11.39 35.30
N ASP A 692 -35.13 10.76 34.25
CA ASP A 692 -33.75 10.93 33.76
C ASP A 692 -33.68 11.67 32.43
N GLY A 693 -34.80 12.24 31.98
CA GLY A 693 -34.95 12.83 30.66
C GLY A 693 -36.09 12.19 29.87
N ARG A 694 -36.24 12.60 28.61
CA ARG A 694 -37.27 12.07 27.72
C ARG A 694 -36.72 10.87 26.96
N VAL A 695 -37.40 9.72 27.05
CA VAL A 695 -37.05 8.54 26.26
C VAL A 695 -37.89 8.51 25.00
N THR A 696 -37.24 8.45 23.84
CA THR A 696 -37.88 8.64 22.53
C THR A 696 -38.01 7.37 21.70
N SER A 697 -37.43 6.25 22.11
CA SER A 697 -37.59 4.95 21.44
C SER A 697 -37.22 3.78 22.36
N LEU A 698 -37.32 2.54 21.85
CA LEU A 698 -36.79 1.35 22.53
C LEU A 698 -35.26 1.38 22.62
N ALA A 699 -34.58 1.78 21.54
CA ALA A 699 -33.12 1.89 21.50
C ALA A 699 -32.59 2.94 22.49
N ASP A 700 -33.20 4.12 22.49
CA ASP A 700 -32.87 5.21 23.41
C ASP A 700 -33.20 4.85 24.88
N GLY A 701 -34.28 4.09 25.08
CA GLY A 701 -34.58 3.47 26.37
C GLY A 701 -33.48 2.49 26.80
N LEU A 702 -33.00 1.65 25.88
CA LEU A 702 -31.95 0.67 26.18
C LEU A 702 -30.64 1.36 26.52
N ALA A 703 -30.25 2.39 25.77
CA ALA A 703 -29.11 3.26 26.06
C ALA A 703 -29.24 3.89 27.46
N SER A 704 -30.41 4.44 27.80
CA SER A 704 -30.68 5.02 29.12
C SER A 704 -30.50 4.00 30.26
N ALA A 705 -30.93 2.76 30.07
CA ALA A 705 -30.76 1.69 31.04
C ALA A 705 -29.28 1.28 31.21
N LEU A 706 -28.56 1.17 30.10
CA LEU A 706 -27.14 0.81 30.10
C LEU A 706 -26.26 1.91 30.72
N LYS A 707 -26.57 3.19 30.47
CA LYS A 707 -25.91 4.32 31.14
C LYS A 707 -26.07 4.28 32.66
N LYS A 708 -27.26 3.92 33.16
CA LYS A 708 -27.50 3.76 34.60
C LYS A 708 -26.65 2.64 35.19
N TYR A 709 -26.59 1.50 34.51
CA TYR A 709 -25.73 0.39 34.90
C TYR A 709 -24.25 0.80 34.91
N ARG A 710 -23.76 1.41 33.82
CA ARG A 710 -22.37 1.84 33.67
C ARG A 710 -21.95 2.76 34.81
N LYS A 711 -22.74 3.81 35.05
CA LYS A 711 -22.50 4.76 36.14
C LYS A 711 -22.49 4.08 37.52
N ALA A 712 -23.37 3.11 37.76
CA ALA A 712 -23.39 2.39 39.02
C ALA A 712 -22.20 1.44 39.17
N LYS A 713 -21.76 0.81 38.08
CA LYS A 713 -20.55 -0.04 38.04
C LYS A 713 -19.30 0.80 38.33
N ASP A 714 -19.21 2.00 37.75
CA ASP A 714 -18.09 2.91 37.97
C ASP A 714 -18.00 3.40 39.43
N ILE A 715 -19.14 3.59 40.09
CA ILE A 715 -19.19 4.11 41.47
C ILE A 715 -19.01 3.00 42.50
N ALA A 716 -19.59 1.82 42.27
CA ALA A 716 -19.74 0.81 43.31
C ALA A 716 -18.98 -0.50 43.03
N GLY A 717 -18.44 -0.67 41.81
CA GLY A 717 -17.83 -1.91 41.36
C GLY A 717 -18.86 -2.99 41.01
N ILE A 718 -18.45 -3.94 40.16
CA ILE A 718 -19.36 -4.99 39.69
C ILE A 718 -19.78 -5.97 40.80
N GLU A 719 -18.87 -6.30 41.72
CA GLU A 719 -19.13 -7.25 42.80
C GLU A 719 -20.27 -6.75 43.72
N ALA A 720 -20.25 -5.46 44.09
CA ALA A 720 -21.28 -4.87 44.92
C ALA A 720 -22.65 -4.84 44.24
N LEU A 721 -22.68 -4.64 42.92
CA LEU A 721 -23.91 -4.69 42.13
C LEU A 721 -24.49 -6.11 42.05
N LEU A 722 -23.64 -7.12 41.82
CA LEU A 722 -24.06 -8.52 41.73
C LEU A 722 -24.56 -9.06 43.08
N LEU A 723 -24.00 -8.60 44.19
CA LEU A 723 -24.42 -8.95 45.54
C LEU A 723 -25.63 -8.15 46.05
N GLY A 724 -26.17 -7.23 45.25
CA GLY A 724 -27.33 -6.40 45.62
C GLY A 724 -27.04 -5.42 46.77
N ARG A 725 -25.76 -5.09 47.02
CA ARG A 725 -25.33 -4.20 48.12
C ARG A 725 -25.54 -2.72 47.80
N VAL A 726 -25.95 -2.41 46.57
CA VAL A 726 -26.10 -1.06 46.04
C VAL A 726 -27.46 -0.96 45.34
N ASP A 727 -28.29 -0.01 45.78
CA ASP A 727 -29.53 0.34 45.08
C ASP A 727 -29.20 1.32 43.94
N LEU A 728 -29.48 0.93 42.70
CA LEU A 728 -29.30 1.79 41.52
C LEU A 728 -30.02 3.14 41.65
N ASN A 729 -31.11 3.22 42.43
CA ASN A 729 -31.83 4.46 42.68
C ASN A 729 -31.15 5.38 43.71
N SER A 730 -30.28 4.86 44.57
CA SER A 730 -29.57 5.66 45.60
C SER A 730 -28.31 6.32 45.03
N VAL A 731 -27.67 5.71 44.04
CA VAL A 731 -26.49 6.22 43.32
C VAL A 731 -26.78 7.56 42.61
N GLN A 732 -28.04 7.86 42.29
CA GLN A 732 -28.44 9.16 41.72
C GLN A 732 -28.60 10.29 42.75
N LYS A 733 -28.85 10.00 44.03
CA LYS A 733 -29.12 11.03 45.05
C LYS A 733 -27.85 11.71 45.61
N GLY A 734 -26.66 11.22 45.26
CA GLY A 734 -25.37 11.67 45.81
C GLY A 734 -24.73 12.94 45.21
N ILE A 735 -25.42 13.70 44.34
CA ILE A 735 -24.88 14.94 43.73
C ILE A 735 -25.85 16.12 43.94
N LYS A 736 -26.26 16.34 45.19
CA LYS A 736 -26.94 17.59 45.62
C LYS A 736 -26.34 18.09 46.95
N SER A 737 -25.02 18.29 46.97
CA SER A 737 -24.39 19.12 47.99
C SER A 737 -23.20 19.85 47.38
N ILE A 738 -23.49 20.93 46.68
CA ILE A 738 -22.72 22.19 46.63
C ILE A 738 -23.66 23.18 45.93
N ARG A 739 -24.00 24.26 46.65
CA ARG A 739 -24.91 25.38 46.31
C ARG A 739 -26.38 25.26 46.78
N GLN A 740 -26.58 25.49 48.08
CA GLN A 740 -27.62 26.41 48.58
C GLN A 740 -27.35 27.82 48.02
N ALA A 741 -28.28 28.76 47.82
CA ALA A 741 -29.69 28.89 48.13
C ALA A 741 -30.29 30.04 47.28
N SER A 742 -31.58 29.99 46.94
CA SER A 742 -32.55 31.09 47.15
C SER A 742 -33.92 30.77 46.53
N HIS A 743 -34.95 30.71 47.39
CA HIS A 743 -36.40 30.94 47.22
C HIS A 743 -37.16 30.31 46.03
N GLY A 744 -38.35 29.71 46.16
CA GLY A 744 -39.29 29.51 47.26
C GLY A 744 -40.64 29.02 46.67
N GLY A 745 -41.42 28.25 47.43
CA GLY A 745 -42.88 28.23 47.33
C GLY A 745 -43.60 27.34 46.28
N GLN A 746 -44.24 26.30 46.82
CA GLN A 746 -45.57 25.75 46.47
C GLN A 746 -45.77 24.69 45.36
N SER A 747 -46.36 23.60 45.82
CA SER A 747 -46.94 22.46 45.12
C SER A 747 -48.36 22.75 44.60
N ALA A 748 -48.67 22.37 43.35
CA ALA A 748 -49.98 21.82 42.96
C ALA A 748 -49.97 21.27 41.52
N SER A 749 -50.33 19.98 41.39
CA SER A 749 -50.98 19.30 40.25
C SER A 749 -50.83 19.89 38.83
N GLY A 750 -49.85 19.39 38.06
CA GLY A 750 -49.81 19.55 36.61
C GLY A 750 -50.49 18.38 35.89
N ALA A 751 -51.78 18.51 35.61
CA ALA A 751 -52.43 17.74 34.54
C ALA A 751 -51.91 18.29 33.20
N PHE A 752 -51.08 17.52 32.49
CA PHE A 752 -50.54 17.95 31.21
C PHE A 752 -51.63 17.84 30.12
N LYS A 753 -52.11 19.02 29.66
CA LYS A 753 -53.03 19.16 28.52
C LYS A 753 -52.33 18.74 27.23
N VAL A 754 -52.77 17.64 26.64
CA VAL A 754 -52.38 17.25 25.27
C VAL A 754 -53.31 17.98 24.30
N LYS A 755 -52.72 18.68 23.32
CA LYS A 755 -53.39 19.48 22.30
C LYS A 755 -53.63 18.64 21.04
N CYS A 756 -54.81 18.77 20.45
CA CYS A 756 -55.21 18.11 19.21
C CYS A 756 -54.31 18.54 18.06
N PRO A 757 -53.68 17.59 17.34
CA PRO A 757 -52.77 17.92 16.24
C PRO A 757 -53.48 18.65 15.08
N ASP A 758 -54.79 18.40 14.90
CA ASP A 758 -55.55 19.00 13.79
C ASP A 758 -56.20 20.36 14.13
N CYS A 759 -56.61 20.61 15.38
CA CYS A 759 -57.40 21.81 15.72
C CYS A 759 -56.99 22.53 17.00
N SER A 760 -55.92 22.11 17.67
CA SER A 760 -55.42 22.71 18.93
C SER A 760 -56.38 22.61 20.14
N GLY A 761 -57.50 21.88 20.03
CA GLY A 761 -58.41 21.57 21.13
C GLY A 761 -57.80 20.60 22.15
N ASP A 762 -58.36 20.48 23.34
CA ASP A 762 -57.88 19.50 24.33
C ASP A 762 -58.32 18.08 23.93
N ILE A 763 -57.47 17.07 24.16
CA ILE A 763 -57.74 15.65 23.83
C ILE A 763 -58.11 14.88 25.11
N ALA A 764 -59.16 14.07 25.02
CA ALA A 764 -59.57 13.12 26.06
C ALA A 764 -59.20 11.68 25.64
N PHE A 765 -58.95 10.81 26.62
CA PHE A 765 -58.60 9.41 26.36
C PHE A 765 -59.75 8.52 26.82
N GLU A 766 -60.48 7.95 25.87
CA GLU A 766 -61.71 7.20 26.10
C GLU A 766 -61.75 5.98 25.18
N GLU A 767 -62.30 4.86 25.68
CA GLU A 767 -62.45 3.58 24.93
C GLU A 767 -61.18 3.07 24.22
N GLY A 768 -60.00 3.42 24.73
CA GLY A 768 -58.71 2.96 24.19
C GLY A 768 -58.14 3.84 23.07
N CYS A 769 -58.76 4.96 22.74
CA CYS A 769 -58.31 5.89 21.72
C CYS A 769 -58.16 7.31 22.27
N ALA A 770 -57.26 8.10 21.69
CA ALA A 770 -57.14 9.53 21.95
C ALA A 770 -58.12 10.28 21.05
N VAL A 771 -59.13 10.95 21.64
CA VAL A 771 -60.24 11.58 20.92
C VAL A 771 -60.30 13.08 21.21
N CYS A 772 -60.42 13.89 20.15
CA CYS A 772 -60.69 15.32 20.27
C CYS A 772 -62.15 15.63 19.93
N HIS A 773 -62.92 16.05 20.93
CA HIS A 773 -64.33 16.42 20.76
C HIS A 773 -64.55 17.71 19.95
N GLY A 774 -63.49 18.50 19.71
CA GLY A 774 -63.56 19.76 18.97
C GLY A 774 -63.54 19.60 17.44
N CYS A 775 -62.84 18.60 16.90
CA CYS A 775 -62.76 18.38 15.44
C CYS A 775 -63.03 16.93 15.00
N GLY A 776 -63.27 16.01 15.94
CA GLY A 776 -63.53 14.60 15.63
C GLY A 776 -62.28 13.75 15.36
N TYR A 777 -61.08 14.30 15.56
CA TYR A 777 -59.83 13.54 15.47
C TYR A 777 -59.84 12.38 16.47
N SER A 778 -59.64 11.15 15.99
CA SER A 778 -59.45 9.97 16.82
C SER A 778 -58.22 9.19 16.38
N ARG A 779 -57.44 8.72 17.36
CA ARG A 779 -56.29 7.84 17.13
C ARG A 779 -56.28 6.73 18.17
N CYS A 780 -56.57 5.54 17.70
CA CYS A 780 -56.27 4.26 18.33
C CYS A 780 -54.89 3.80 17.80
#